data_AF-A0A2I0HHZ7-F1
#
_entry.id   AF-A0A2I0HHZ7-F1
#
_cell.length_a   1.000
_cell.length_b   1.000
_cell.length_c   1.000
_cell.angle_alpha   90.00
_cell.angle_beta   90.00
_cell.angle_gamma   90.00
#
_symmetry.space_group_name_H-M   'P 1'
#
loop_
_entity.id
_entity.type
_entity.pdbx_description
1 polymer ?
#
loop_
_entity_poly.entity_id
_entity_poly.type
_entity_poly.pdbx_seq_one_letter_code
_entity_poly.pdbx_strand_id
1 'polypeptide(L)'
;MVDIQDKLKLSYEWLEREQKEIFLDIACLFIGMDVRLVIPVWEDAKISPDVGIEILQLKSLIKIGEDNIIWMHDQLRDLGRSIVELEDKEPGRRSRLWQGEDAFDVLVEQLGTSKLEAISLEGYDFMEEEDSFNDDMFRNLSRLRILELASARLDGDFEHLFRQLRWLSWHRKDISPPNKLILRNLIVLNLSRSKIHDDWIGWSSIKFGLKLKVLNLMNCPISSTPDFSVFPSLESLILERCDQLVWVDPSIGLLKNLVLLNLRNCGSLKKLPEKLGSMESLVEFLIDFTEVEQIPISSGMKKLEVLSANNCRYLGGISASIGSLENLKRLSLFGSAVEELPDSIGQLTSLVELNLSLTTVRSLPDFVGDLHNLELLKIDGTYITCLPGNLGRLKKLKELDAWTFAVGAPEGGQIISNDILSLSSLRVFKFSNVKSLPAGMRALSCLQTLHLSGNNLQVLPELPSSLISLKVEDSPKLTSLNLATLVNLKELFLFADFELTELESVSSLSKLKRMAFHRVKIYTLPEETGAFLQRLKQLYFSYCDKLTSLPTLPSSLSILTIITCSSLERLPDLSNLKNLSRLEVKYCPKLSDIQGIGNLPSLKDLNTNGCPLTQLDGLESERLGYLTALSVTHSEVERLPDLSKLKNLKSLIVSCSRKLVEIRGLSSLHNLEMLRMDSCGSLERLPQLPKNLENLCLNDCEQLSEIEGVAELESLKVLEISRCRSLRKLPNLSKLQRLEGFRIEESENIMEIPGLEELSNLRRLSIFGSKALKLPDLSKQESNGLHIYNDSTLVGF
;
A
#
# COMPACT_ATOMS: atom_id res chain seq x y z
N MET A 1 39.40 11.14 3.97
CA MET A 1 38.11 10.49 4.30
C MET A 1 38.17 9.11 3.67
N VAL A 2 38.04 8.05 4.47
CA VAL A 2 37.96 6.67 3.94
C VAL A 2 36.63 6.56 3.16
N ASP A 3 36.68 6.10 1.92
CA ASP A 3 35.51 5.90 1.07
C ASP A 3 34.55 4.90 1.75
N ILE A 4 33.25 5.10 1.59
CA ILE A 4 32.22 4.17 2.09
C ILE A 4 32.43 2.80 1.45
N GLN A 5 32.85 2.76 0.18
CA GLN A 5 33.23 1.55 -0.55
C GLN A 5 34.36 0.77 0.15
N ASP A 6 35.43 1.44 0.59
CA ASP A 6 36.55 0.80 1.30
C ASP A 6 36.11 0.15 2.62
N LYS A 7 35.20 0.81 3.35
CA LYS A 7 34.65 0.27 4.61
C LYS A 7 33.74 -0.94 4.37
N LEU A 8 32.94 -0.93 3.31
CA LEU A 8 32.09 -2.07 2.95
C LEU A 8 32.95 -3.26 2.47
N LYS A 9 34.02 -3.00 1.71
CA LYS A 9 34.95 -4.02 1.25
C LYS A 9 35.60 -4.80 2.41
N LEU A 10 35.99 -4.11 3.49
CA LEU A 10 36.50 -4.78 4.70
C LEU A 10 35.50 -5.79 5.30
N SER A 11 34.19 -5.49 5.20
CA SER A 11 33.14 -6.38 5.71
C SER A 11 33.06 -7.68 4.91
N TYR A 12 33.31 -7.63 3.60
CA TYR A 12 33.43 -8.81 2.75
C TYR A 12 34.75 -9.55 2.95
N GLU A 13 35.88 -8.83 3.10
CA GLU A 13 37.19 -9.46 3.26
C GLU A 13 37.28 -10.37 4.49
N TRP A 14 36.58 -10.00 5.58
CA TRP A 14 36.46 -10.79 6.81
C TRP A 14 35.53 -12.00 6.72
N LEU A 15 34.84 -12.23 5.60
CA LEU A 15 34.06 -13.43 5.40
C LEU A 15 34.97 -14.64 5.10
N GLU A 16 34.56 -15.79 5.62
CA GLU A 16 35.16 -17.06 5.24
C GLU A 16 34.80 -17.42 3.79
N ARG A 17 35.52 -18.37 3.20
CA ARG A 17 35.35 -18.74 1.79
C ARG A 17 33.90 -19.11 1.45
N GLU A 18 33.27 -19.94 2.26
CA GLU A 18 31.88 -20.38 2.06
C GLU A 18 30.87 -19.22 2.11
N GLN A 19 31.06 -18.29 3.05
CA GLN A 19 30.22 -17.10 3.20
C GLN A 19 30.39 -16.13 2.02
N LYS A 20 31.62 -16.03 1.47
CA LYS A 20 31.91 -15.23 0.28
C LYS A 20 31.14 -15.77 -0.94
N GLU A 21 31.10 -17.09 -1.12
CA GLU A 21 30.35 -17.70 -2.22
C GLU A 21 28.84 -17.39 -2.12
N ILE A 22 28.23 -17.52 -0.93
CA ILE A 22 26.82 -17.17 -0.70
C ILE A 22 26.59 -15.68 -1.00
N PHE A 23 27.45 -14.81 -0.48
CA PHE A 23 27.32 -13.36 -0.70
C PHE A 23 27.37 -12.99 -2.19
N LEU A 24 28.31 -13.58 -2.95
CA LEU A 24 28.44 -13.31 -4.38
C LEU A 24 27.27 -13.90 -5.20
N ASP A 25 26.79 -15.10 -4.84
CA ASP A 25 25.59 -15.68 -5.47
C ASP A 25 24.37 -14.78 -5.29
N ILE A 26 24.16 -14.27 -4.07
CA ILE A 26 23.09 -13.33 -3.78
C ILE A 26 23.29 -12.04 -4.59
N ALA A 27 24.46 -11.40 -4.49
CA ALA A 27 24.71 -10.12 -5.14
C ALA A 27 24.56 -10.16 -6.67
N CYS A 28 24.93 -11.28 -7.29
CA CYS A 28 24.86 -11.44 -8.73
C CYS A 28 23.47 -11.91 -9.21
N LEU A 29 22.84 -12.87 -8.52
CA LEU A 29 21.75 -13.67 -9.11
C LEU A 29 20.48 -13.72 -8.25
N PHE A 30 20.59 -13.90 -6.93
CA PHE A 30 19.45 -14.31 -6.09
C PHE A 30 18.75 -13.19 -5.30
N ILE A 31 19.02 -11.92 -5.60
CA ILE A 31 18.27 -10.81 -4.99
C ILE A 31 16.79 -10.93 -5.38
N GLY A 32 15.89 -10.82 -4.39
CA GLY A 32 14.46 -10.89 -4.61
C GLY A 32 13.89 -12.31 -4.70
N MET A 33 14.71 -13.35 -4.52
CA MET A 33 14.25 -14.73 -4.46
C MET A 33 13.84 -15.15 -3.05
N ASP A 34 12.92 -16.11 -2.96
CA ASP A 34 12.64 -16.82 -1.71
C ASP A 34 13.84 -17.67 -1.32
N VAL A 35 14.41 -17.37 -0.15
CA VAL A 35 15.64 -17.99 0.35
C VAL A 35 15.55 -19.52 0.44
N ARG A 36 14.35 -20.05 0.68
CA ARG A 36 14.09 -21.50 0.82
C ARG A 36 14.31 -22.25 -0.49
N LEU A 37 14.24 -21.56 -1.63
CA LEU A 37 14.50 -22.15 -2.95
C LEU A 37 16.00 -22.23 -3.24
N VAL A 38 16.79 -21.36 -2.63
CA VAL A 38 18.22 -21.23 -2.92
C VAL A 38 19.06 -22.08 -1.96
N ILE A 39 18.66 -22.20 -0.69
CA ILE A 39 19.34 -23.00 0.34
C ILE A 39 19.74 -24.41 -0.15
N PRO A 40 18.85 -25.19 -0.79
CA PRO A 40 19.18 -26.53 -1.27
C PRO A 40 20.37 -26.59 -2.25
N VAL A 41 20.62 -25.51 -3.01
CA VAL A 41 21.76 -25.43 -3.94
C VAL A 41 23.09 -25.38 -3.18
N TRP A 42 23.14 -24.59 -2.11
CA TRP A 42 24.33 -24.44 -1.27
C TRP A 42 24.59 -25.68 -0.41
N GLU A 43 23.53 -26.33 0.09
CA GLU A 43 23.65 -27.59 0.83
C GLU A 43 24.29 -28.71 -0.02
N ASP A 44 23.86 -28.90 -1.28
CA ASP A 44 24.47 -29.91 -2.15
C ASP A 44 25.93 -29.57 -2.52
N ALA A 45 26.26 -28.27 -2.55
CA ALA A 45 27.63 -27.79 -2.70
C ALA A 45 28.50 -27.97 -1.42
N LYS A 46 27.94 -28.51 -0.33
CA LYS A 46 28.58 -28.68 0.99
C LYS A 46 29.00 -27.36 1.64
N ILE A 47 28.32 -26.27 1.28
CA ILE A 47 28.43 -24.97 1.93
C ILE A 47 27.39 -24.99 3.05
N SER A 48 27.71 -24.57 4.28
CA SER A 48 26.70 -24.49 5.35
C SER A 48 25.86 -23.21 5.22
N PRO A 49 24.64 -23.27 4.62
CA PRO A 49 23.91 -22.05 4.30
C PRO A 49 23.31 -21.40 5.54
N ASP A 50 22.91 -22.17 6.55
CA ASP A 50 22.36 -21.65 7.82
C ASP A 50 23.36 -20.69 8.50
N VAL A 51 24.59 -21.16 8.70
CA VAL A 51 25.68 -20.38 9.30
C VAL A 51 26.05 -19.20 8.40
N GLY A 52 26.10 -19.44 7.08
CA GLY A 52 26.44 -18.40 6.11
C GLY A 52 25.45 -17.25 6.11
N ILE A 53 24.16 -17.55 5.96
CA ILE A 53 23.06 -16.58 5.95
C ILE A 53 23.00 -15.84 7.28
N GLU A 54 23.12 -16.53 8.42
CA GLU A 54 23.12 -15.92 9.75
C GLU A 54 24.25 -14.89 9.86
N ILE A 55 25.47 -15.24 9.47
CA ILE A 55 26.62 -14.34 9.53
C ILE A 55 26.43 -13.12 8.61
N LEU A 56 25.89 -13.33 7.40
CA LEU A 56 25.59 -12.23 6.48
C LEU A 56 24.52 -11.29 7.06
N GLN A 57 23.48 -11.80 7.72
CA GLN A 57 22.48 -10.99 8.41
C GLN A 57 23.06 -10.25 9.61
N LEU A 58 23.88 -10.91 10.44
CA LEU A 58 24.54 -10.30 11.60
C LEU A 58 25.49 -9.16 11.21
N LYS A 59 26.12 -9.27 10.04
CA LYS A 59 26.96 -8.22 9.45
C LYS A 59 26.17 -7.18 8.65
N SER A 60 24.84 -7.26 8.64
CA SER A 60 23.95 -6.41 7.84
C SER A 60 24.26 -6.42 6.33
N LEU A 61 24.81 -7.52 5.81
CA LEU A 61 25.13 -7.69 4.39
C LEU A 61 23.92 -8.13 3.56
N ILE A 62 22.96 -8.79 4.20
CA ILE A 62 21.65 -9.15 3.63
C ILE A 62 20.56 -8.96 4.69
N LYS A 63 19.31 -8.97 4.26
CA LYS A 63 18.13 -9.07 5.11
C LYS A 63 17.17 -10.08 4.47
N ILE A 64 16.61 -10.98 5.27
CA ILE A 64 15.49 -11.83 4.84
C ILE A 64 14.21 -11.20 5.42
N GLY A 65 13.24 -10.92 4.55
CA GLY A 65 11.95 -10.38 4.94
C GLY A 65 11.06 -11.39 5.67
N GLU A 66 9.94 -10.96 6.22
CA GLU A 66 8.92 -11.87 6.79
C GLU A 66 8.25 -12.74 5.71
N ASP A 67 8.42 -12.37 4.44
CA ASP A 67 8.03 -13.09 3.23
C ASP A 67 9.10 -14.08 2.74
N ASN A 68 10.19 -14.28 3.50
CA ASN A 68 11.34 -15.11 3.15
C ASN A 68 12.13 -14.62 1.93
N ILE A 69 11.89 -13.40 1.45
CA ILE A 69 12.60 -12.86 0.29
C ILE A 69 13.98 -12.33 0.70
N ILE A 70 15.01 -12.68 -0.08
CA ILE A 70 16.38 -12.20 0.08
C ILE A 70 16.46 -10.75 -0.40
N TRP A 71 16.79 -9.84 0.51
CA TRP A 71 17.07 -8.44 0.24
C TRP A 71 18.54 -8.11 0.47
N MET A 72 19.13 -7.34 -0.44
CA MET A 72 20.48 -6.79 -0.33
C MET A 72 20.46 -5.33 -0.77
N HIS A 73 21.09 -4.45 0.01
CA HIS A 73 21.17 -3.03 -0.32
C HIS A 73 21.97 -2.81 -1.63
N ASP A 74 21.57 -1.84 -2.45
CA ASP A 74 22.17 -1.58 -3.76
C ASP A 74 23.70 -1.42 -3.69
N GLN A 75 24.22 -0.68 -2.70
CA GLN A 75 25.68 -0.53 -2.51
C GLN A 75 26.41 -1.86 -2.23
N LEU A 76 25.76 -2.82 -1.56
CA LEU A 76 26.33 -4.13 -1.27
C LEU A 76 26.25 -5.06 -2.48
N ARG A 77 25.15 -4.98 -3.23
CA ARG A 77 25.01 -5.63 -4.54
C ARG A 77 26.13 -5.17 -5.48
N ASP A 78 26.30 -3.85 -5.60
CA ASP A 78 27.28 -3.26 -6.50
C ASP A 78 28.72 -3.59 -6.04
N LEU A 79 28.98 -3.65 -4.72
CA LEU A 79 30.23 -4.17 -4.18
C LEU A 79 30.47 -5.64 -4.60
N GLY A 80 29.51 -6.54 -4.40
CA GLY A 80 29.64 -7.94 -4.79
C GLY A 80 29.93 -8.11 -6.27
N ARG A 81 29.24 -7.33 -7.12
CA ARG A 81 29.44 -7.30 -8.58
C ARG A 81 30.84 -6.78 -8.95
N SER A 82 31.29 -5.68 -8.34
CA SER A 82 32.65 -5.16 -8.59
C SER A 82 33.76 -6.13 -8.17
N ILE A 83 33.54 -6.93 -7.12
CA ILE A 83 34.49 -7.97 -6.70
C ILE A 83 34.66 -9.02 -7.81
N VAL A 84 33.57 -9.42 -8.47
CA VAL A 84 33.63 -10.38 -9.59
C VAL A 84 34.27 -9.75 -10.84
N GLU A 85 33.98 -8.47 -11.13
CA GLU A 85 34.64 -7.72 -12.22
C GLU A 85 36.15 -7.60 -12.04
N LEU A 86 36.63 -7.52 -10.79
CA LEU A 86 38.05 -7.46 -10.47
C LEU A 86 38.78 -8.80 -10.63
N GLU A 87 38.07 -9.91 -10.79
CA GLU A 87 38.70 -11.22 -10.97
C GLU A 87 39.45 -11.34 -12.31
N ASP A 88 38.86 -10.78 -13.38
CA ASP A 88 39.45 -10.72 -14.71
C ASP A 88 38.75 -9.63 -15.54
N LYS A 89 39.50 -8.96 -16.42
CA LYS A 89 38.94 -7.97 -17.33
C LYS A 89 38.00 -8.62 -18.34
N GLU A 90 38.31 -9.83 -18.79
CA GLU A 90 37.51 -10.58 -19.76
C GLU A 90 36.32 -11.27 -19.07
N PRO A 91 35.06 -10.97 -19.44
CA PRO A 91 33.88 -11.54 -18.79
C PRO A 91 33.88 -13.09 -18.76
N GLY A 92 34.31 -13.76 -19.83
CA GLY A 92 34.38 -15.23 -19.91
C GLY A 92 35.37 -15.91 -18.95
N ARG A 93 36.22 -15.12 -18.26
CA ARG A 93 37.19 -15.58 -17.26
C ARG A 93 36.79 -15.24 -15.82
N ARG A 94 35.63 -14.62 -15.61
CA ARG A 94 35.07 -14.34 -14.27
C ARG A 94 34.33 -15.58 -13.73
N SER A 95 34.05 -15.60 -12.43
CA SER A 95 33.28 -16.69 -11.79
C SER A 95 31.77 -16.61 -12.07
N ARG A 96 31.22 -15.40 -12.23
CA ARG A 96 29.78 -15.13 -12.40
C ARG A 96 29.54 -14.08 -13.46
N LEU A 97 28.49 -14.27 -14.25
CA LEU A 97 27.94 -13.27 -15.17
C LEU A 97 26.47 -13.04 -14.85
N TRP A 98 26.10 -11.78 -14.60
CA TRP A 98 24.73 -11.35 -14.27
C TRP A 98 24.19 -10.29 -15.24
N GLN A 99 25.03 -9.79 -16.15
CA GLN A 99 24.61 -8.87 -17.20
C GLN A 99 24.30 -9.73 -18.43
N GLY A 100 23.04 -9.69 -18.89
CA GLY A 100 22.57 -10.54 -19.98
C GLY A 100 23.37 -10.37 -21.28
N GLU A 101 23.76 -9.14 -21.63
CA GLU A 101 24.60 -8.81 -22.79
C GLU A 101 25.97 -9.50 -22.72
N ASP A 102 26.73 -9.28 -21.63
CA ASP A 102 28.03 -9.93 -21.42
C ASP A 102 27.92 -11.46 -21.45
N ALA A 103 26.86 -12.01 -20.86
CA ALA A 103 26.60 -13.45 -20.85
C ALA A 103 26.31 -14.00 -22.25
N PHE A 104 25.52 -13.27 -23.04
CA PHE A 104 25.20 -13.62 -24.42
C PHE A 104 26.47 -13.64 -25.28
N ASP A 105 27.24 -12.56 -25.27
CA ASP A 105 28.48 -12.43 -26.05
C ASP A 105 29.49 -13.52 -25.70
N VAL A 106 29.68 -13.80 -24.40
CA VAL A 106 30.59 -14.86 -23.94
C VAL A 106 30.19 -16.24 -24.45
N LEU A 107 28.89 -16.53 -24.52
CA LEU A 107 28.37 -17.80 -25.00
C LEU A 107 28.49 -17.91 -26.52
N VAL A 108 28.06 -16.90 -27.27
CA VAL A 108 28.06 -16.88 -28.74
C VAL A 108 29.49 -16.93 -29.29
N GLU A 109 30.39 -16.12 -28.74
CA GLU A 109 31.80 -16.07 -29.13
C GLU A 109 32.65 -17.19 -28.47
N GLN A 110 32.02 -18.05 -27.66
CA GLN A 110 32.64 -19.21 -27.01
C GLN A 110 33.86 -18.85 -26.12
N LEU A 111 33.85 -17.65 -25.54
CA LEU A 111 34.93 -17.09 -24.73
C LEU A 111 34.94 -17.62 -23.28
N GLY A 112 33.89 -18.33 -22.90
CA GLY A 112 33.71 -18.89 -21.57
C GLY A 112 34.79 -19.92 -21.20
N THR A 113 35.22 -19.88 -19.93
CA THR A 113 36.24 -20.80 -19.40
C THR A 113 35.71 -21.69 -18.27
N SER A 114 36.50 -22.69 -17.89
CA SER A 114 36.19 -23.56 -16.74
C SER A 114 36.10 -22.84 -15.38
N LYS A 115 36.43 -21.55 -15.30
CA LYS A 115 36.29 -20.73 -14.08
C LYS A 115 34.86 -20.23 -13.87
N LEU A 116 34.06 -20.18 -14.94
CA LEU A 116 32.68 -19.70 -14.89
C LEU A 116 31.78 -20.72 -14.17
N GLU A 117 31.12 -20.27 -13.11
CA GLU A 117 30.26 -21.07 -12.25
C GLU A 117 28.79 -20.70 -12.38
N ALA A 118 28.48 -19.46 -12.73
CA ALA A 118 27.12 -18.99 -12.89
C ALA A 118 26.96 -18.04 -14.08
N ILE A 119 25.90 -18.25 -14.84
CA ILE A 119 25.47 -17.37 -15.93
C ILE A 119 24.00 -17.00 -15.72
N SER A 120 23.70 -15.72 -15.88
CA SER A 120 22.34 -15.23 -16.08
C SER A 120 22.24 -14.42 -17.36
N LEU A 121 21.28 -14.82 -18.19
CA LEU A 121 20.83 -14.11 -19.39
C LEU A 121 19.61 -13.23 -19.09
N GLU A 122 19.22 -13.09 -17.83
CA GLU A 122 18.12 -12.22 -17.43
C GLU A 122 18.41 -10.77 -17.82
N GLY A 123 17.38 -10.10 -18.38
CA GLY A 123 17.49 -8.72 -18.87
C GLY A 123 18.08 -8.58 -20.27
N TYR A 124 18.48 -9.67 -20.94
CA TYR A 124 18.81 -9.64 -22.38
C TYR A 124 17.52 -9.61 -23.22
N ASP A 125 17.50 -8.79 -24.27
CA ASP A 125 16.36 -8.66 -25.18
C ASP A 125 16.47 -9.65 -26.34
N PHE A 126 15.88 -10.83 -26.15
CA PHE A 126 15.93 -11.91 -27.14
C PHE A 126 15.02 -11.65 -28.34
N MET A 127 15.57 -11.79 -29.54
CA MET A 127 14.78 -11.90 -30.77
C MET A 127 14.27 -13.35 -30.91
N GLU A 128 12.96 -13.58 -30.72
CA GLU A 128 12.34 -14.92 -30.53
C GLU A 128 12.72 -15.99 -31.59
N GLU A 129 13.10 -15.57 -32.80
CA GLU A 129 13.44 -16.44 -33.94
C GLU A 129 14.94 -16.65 -34.21
N GLU A 130 15.84 -15.78 -33.74
CA GLU A 130 17.25 -15.78 -34.16
C GLU A 130 18.22 -16.27 -33.06
N ASP A 131 17.88 -16.06 -31.79
CA ASP A 131 18.80 -16.31 -30.68
C ASP A 131 18.64 -17.72 -30.09
N SER A 132 19.51 -18.63 -30.55
CA SER A 132 19.59 -20.01 -30.07
C SER A 132 21.02 -20.40 -29.66
N PHE A 133 21.13 -21.17 -28.59
CA PHE A 133 22.39 -21.72 -28.14
C PHE A 133 22.48 -23.21 -28.44
N ASN A 134 23.65 -23.65 -28.89
CA ASN A 134 23.96 -25.05 -29.18
C ASN A 134 25.00 -25.63 -28.21
N ASP A 135 25.31 -26.92 -28.36
CA ASP A 135 26.26 -27.64 -27.52
C ASP A 135 27.66 -26.98 -27.42
N ASP A 136 28.16 -26.40 -28.52
CA ASP A 136 29.52 -25.86 -28.58
C ASP A 136 29.70 -24.63 -27.69
N MET A 137 28.65 -23.82 -27.56
CA MET A 137 28.64 -22.60 -26.75
C MET A 137 28.81 -22.85 -25.24
N PHE A 138 28.48 -24.06 -24.77
CA PHE A 138 28.66 -24.45 -23.36
C PHE A 138 29.84 -25.40 -23.12
N ARG A 139 30.55 -25.84 -24.17
CA ARG A 139 31.53 -26.95 -24.11
C ARG A 139 32.68 -26.72 -23.11
N ASN A 140 33.10 -25.46 -22.92
CA ASN A 140 34.21 -25.11 -22.02
C ASN A 140 33.79 -24.85 -20.56
N LEU A 141 32.48 -24.83 -20.27
CA LEU A 141 31.90 -24.39 -19.00
C LEU A 141 31.74 -25.52 -17.97
N SER A 142 32.82 -26.28 -17.76
CA SER A 142 32.80 -27.53 -16.97
C SER A 142 32.47 -27.38 -15.47
N ARG A 143 32.48 -26.16 -14.91
CA ARG A 143 32.11 -25.85 -13.51
C ARG A 143 30.77 -25.13 -13.36
N LEU A 144 30.03 -24.93 -14.45
CA LEU A 144 28.74 -24.25 -14.43
C LEU A 144 27.75 -24.98 -13.51
N ARG A 145 27.32 -24.28 -12.46
CA ARG A 145 26.37 -24.77 -11.44
C ARG A 145 25.05 -24.02 -11.43
N ILE A 146 25.02 -22.77 -11.88
CA ILE A 146 23.80 -21.96 -12.01
C ILE A 146 23.68 -21.46 -13.46
N LEU A 147 22.52 -21.69 -14.06
CA LEU A 147 22.21 -21.21 -15.39
C LEU A 147 20.79 -20.63 -15.41
N GLU A 148 20.68 -19.33 -15.67
CA GLU A 148 19.41 -18.64 -15.90
C GLU A 148 19.34 -18.25 -17.38
N LEU A 149 18.48 -18.95 -18.11
CA LEU A 149 18.39 -18.85 -19.56
C LEU A 149 17.49 -17.71 -20.05
N ALA A 150 16.73 -17.07 -19.15
CA ALA A 150 15.65 -16.18 -19.55
C ALA A 150 14.79 -16.83 -20.65
N SER A 151 14.61 -16.14 -21.79
CA SER A 151 13.84 -16.63 -22.95
C SER A 151 14.67 -17.39 -24.00
N ALA A 152 15.93 -17.75 -23.73
CA ALA A 152 16.83 -18.38 -24.70
C ALA A 152 16.33 -19.72 -25.27
N ARG A 153 16.67 -20.01 -26.54
CA ARG A 153 16.41 -21.31 -27.19
C ARG A 153 17.63 -22.21 -27.01
N LEU A 154 17.39 -23.50 -26.76
CA LEU A 154 18.43 -24.52 -26.77
C LEU A 154 18.24 -25.41 -28.00
N ASP A 155 19.17 -25.34 -28.95
CA ASP A 155 19.18 -26.12 -30.20
C ASP A 155 20.39 -27.06 -30.22
N GLY A 156 20.17 -28.30 -29.79
CA GLY A 156 21.24 -29.25 -29.54
C GLY A 156 20.78 -30.47 -28.75
N ASP A 157 21.70 -31.32 -28.33
CA ASP A 157 21.39 -32.49 -27.48
C ASP A 157 21.87 -32.27 -26.03
N PHE A 158 22.89 -31.42 -25.82
CA PHE A 158 23.50 -31.08 -24.54
C PHE A 158 23.97 -32.29 -23.73
N GLU A 159 24.25 -33.39 -24.43
CA GLU A 159 24.67 -34.63 -23.82
C GLU A 159 26.02 -34.39 -23.13
N HIS A 160 26.09 -34.71 -21.84
CA HIS A 160 27.29 -34.56 -20.99
C HIS A 160 27.75 -33.14 -20.63
N LEU A 161 27.06 -32.07 -21.03
CA LEU A 161 27.49 -30.69 -20.72
C LEU A 161 27.14 -30.27 -19.28
N PHE A 162 25.88 -30.42 -18.87
CA PHE A 162 25.39 -29.90 -17.58
C PHE A 162 25.63 -30.84 -16.38
N ARG A 163 26.82 -31.47 -16.30
CA ARG A 163 27.15 -32.42 -15.23
C ARG A 163 27.21 -31.79 -13.85
N GLN A 164 27.58 -30.50 -13.74
CA GLN A 164 27.66 -29.79 -12.46
C GLN A 164 26.45 -28.89 -12.18
N LEU A 165 25.50 -28.80 -13.11
CA LEU A 165 24.37 -27.89 -12.99
C LEU A 165 23.46 -28.27 -11.80
N ARG A 166 23.20 -27.30 -10.93
CA ARG A 166 22.35 -27.41 -9.74
C ARG A 166 21.10 -26.56 -9.84
N TRP A 167 21.19 -25.41 -10.50
CA TRP A 167 20.10 -24.50 -10.73
C TRP A 167 19.91 -24.27 -12.23
N LEU A 168 18.69 -24.47 -12.71
CA LEU A 168 18.28 -24.11 -14.06
C LEU A 168 17.02 -23.26 -13.96
N SER A 169 17.11 -22.02 -14.46
CA SER A 169 15.95 -21.15 -14.70
C SER A 169 15.70 -21.04 -16.19
N TRP A 170 14.47 -21.28 -16.64
CA TRP A 170 14.11 -21.22 -18.06
C TRP A 170 12.69 -20.66 -18.24
N HIS A 171 12.61 -19.41 -18.69
CA HIS A 171 11.39 -18.60 -18.76
C HIS A 171 11.04 -18.30 -20.22
N ARG A 172 10.35 -19.23 -20.89
CA ARG A 172 10.10 -19.13 -22.34
C ARG A 172 8.63 -19.38 -22.71
N LYS A 173 8.15 -18.59 -23.66
CA LYS A 173 6.80 -18.70 -24.21
C LYS A 173 6.56 -19.95 -25.07
N ASP A 174 7.60 -20.58 -25.59
CA ASP A 174 7.51 -21.82 -26.35
C ASP A 174 8.74 -22.66 -25.97
N ILE A 175 8.56 -23.49 -24.96
CA ILE A 175 9.65 -24.27 -24.36
C ILE A 175 9.61 -25.69 -24.91
N SER A 176 10.43 -25.92 -25.93
CA SER A 176 10.68 -27.26 -26.47
C SER A 176 12.06 -27.73 -25.99
N PRO A 177 12.14 -28.61 -24.97
CA PRO A 177 13.42 -29.05 -24.46
C PRO A 177 14.12 -30.00 -25.44
N PRO A 178 15.45 -29.95 -25.52
CA PRO A 178 16.21 -30.84 -26.39
C PRO A 178 16.07 -32.31 -25.99
N ASN A 179 16.01 -33.19 -27.00
CA ASN A 179 15.61 -34.60 -26.86
C ASN A 179 16.54 -35.45 -25.96
N LYS A 180 17.78 -35.01 -25.72
CA LYS A 180 18.78 -35.73 -24.92
C LYS A 180 19.31 -34.92 -23.73
N LEU A 181 18.55 -33.94 -23.25
CA LEU A 181 18.96 -33.14 -22.10
C LEU A 181 19.03 -33.98 -20.81
N ILE A 182 20.22 -34.09 -20.22
CA ILE A 182 20.47 -34.87 -19.00
C ILE A 182 20.82 -33.94 -17.84
N LEU A 183 19.94 -33.87 -16.83
CA LEU A 183 20.06 -32.98 -15.67
C LEU A 183 20.13 -33.78 -14.35
N ARG A 184 21.11 -34.70 -14.27
CA ARG A 184 21.22 -35.67 -13.14
C ARG A 184 21.50 -35.06 -11.77
N ASN A 185 22.17 -33.91 -11.73
CA ASN A 185 22.56 -33.25 -10.48
C ASN A 185 21.73 -32.00 -10.17
N LEU A 186 20.67 -31.76 -10.95
CA LEU A 186 19.82 -30.59 -10.76
C LEU A 186 19.10 -30.67 -9.42
N ILE A 187 19.11 -29.54 -8.71
CA ILE A 187 18.45 -29.35 -7.40
C ILE A 187 17.21 -28.48 -7.57
N VAL A 188 17.33 -27.41 -8.36
CA VAL A 188 16.26 -26.45 -8.62
C VAL A 188 15.99 -26.37 -10.10
N LEU A 189 14.72 -26.58 -10.45
CA LEU A 189 14.18 -26.33 -11.77
C LEU A 189 13.13 -25.22 -11.65
N ASN A 190 13.46 -24.05 -12.19
CA ASN A 190 12.57 -22.92 -12.25
C ASN A 190 12.06 -22.72 -13.68
N LEU A 191 10.80 -23.02 -13.90
CA LEU A 191 10.11 -22.84 -15.18
C LEU A 191 8.99 -21.79 -15.06
N SER A 192 9.04 -20.94 -14.03
CA SER A 192 7.98 -19.97 -13.79
C SER A 192 7.74 -19.10 -15.03
N ARG A 193 6.48 -18.74 -15.30
CA ARG A 193 6.05 -17.90 -16.43
C ARG A 193 6.32 -18.51 -17.81
N SER A 194 6.72 -19.78 -17.89
CA SER A 194 6.85 -20.50 -19.16
C SER A 194 5.49 -21.03 -19.63
N LYS A 195 5.27 -21.15 -20.95
CA LYS A 195 4.07 -21.80 -21.48
C LYS A 195 4.21 -23.32 -21.48
N ILE A 196 4.06 -23.89 -20.29
CA ILE A 196 3.99 -25.33 -20.08
C ILE A 196 2.51 -25.71 -20.07
N HIS A 197 2.13 -26.65 -20.94
CA HIS A 197 0.81 -27.26 -21.01
C HIS A 197 0.86 -28.71 -20.47
N ASP A 198 -0.29 -29.35 -20.32
CA ASP A 198 -0.43 -30.68 -19.70
C ASP A 198 0.39 -31.76 -20.41
N ASP A 199 0.54 -31.65 -21.73
CA ASP A 199 1.25 -32.59 -22.60
C ASP A 199 2.71 -32.20 -22.83
N TRP A 200 3.27 -31.30 -22.02
CA TRP A 200 4.63 -30.83 -22.21
C TRP A 200 5.63 -31.99 -22.25
N ILE A 201 6.22 -32.20 -23.44
CA ILE A 201 7.10 -33.34 -23.73
C ILE A 201 8.35 -33.37 -22.82
N GLY A 202 8.72 -32.22 -22.24
CA GLY A 202 9.84 -32.06 -21.32
C GLY A 202 9.80 -32.96 -20.10
N TRP A 203 8.61 -33.31 -19.61
CA TRP A 203 8.47 -34.27 -18.50
C TRP A 203 9.04 -35.65 -18.82
N SER A 204 8.99 -36.05 -20.10
CA SER A 204 9.51 -37.33 -20.57
C SER A 204 10.89 -37.24 -21.23
N SER A 205 11.18 -36.14 -21.94
CA SER A 205 12.43 -35.94 -22.68
C SER A 205 13.61 -35.58 -21.79
N ILE A 206 13.38 -34.76 -20.75
CA ILE A 206 14.46 -34.36 -19.85
C ILE A 206 14.72 -35.50 -18.86
N LYS A 207 15.96 -36.00 -18.86
CA LYS A 207 16.38 -37.02 -17.90
C LYS A 207 16.78 -36.36 -16.59
N PHE A 208 15.77 -36.09 -15.75
CA PHE A 208 15.97 -35.62 -14.39
C PHE A 208 16.66 -36.68 -13.53
N GLY A 209 17.56 -36.24 -12.65
CA GLY A 209 18.11 -37.10 -11.61
C GLY A 209 17.24 -37.16 -10.36
N LEU A 210 17.57 -38.07 -9.45
CA LEU A 210 16.90 -38.23 -8.15
C LEU A 210 17.18 -37.09 -7.16
N LYS A 211 17.85 -36.02 -7.57
CA LYS A 211 18.30 -34.91 -6.71
C LYS A 211 17.41 -33.67 -6.75
N LEU A 212 16.42 -33.62 -7.64
CA LEU A 212 15.56 -32.44 -7.77
C LEU A 212 14.77 -32.24 -6.46
N LYS A 213 15.00 -31.10 -5.81
CA LYS A 213 14.37 -30.70 -4.55
C LYS A 213 13.34 -29.58 -4.74
N VAL A 214 13.51 -28.72 -5.74
CA VAL A 214 12.62 -27.58 -5.97
C VAL A 214 12.11 -27.58 -7.41
N LEU A 215 10.79 -27.51 -7.56
CA LEU A 215 10.12 -27.34 -8.84
C LEU A 215 9.23 -26.10 -8.76
N ASN A 216 9.57 -25.08 -9.54
CA ASN A 216 8.80 -23.85 -9.63
C ASN A 216 8.12 -23.74 -11.00
N LEU A 217 6.79 -23.78 -10.99
CA LEU A 217 5.88 -23.66 -12.12
C LEU A 217 4.98 -22.43 -11.98
N MET A 218 5.36 -21.45 -11.15
CA MET A 218 4.56 -20.25 -10.91
C MET A 218 4.14 -19.62 -12.23
N ASN A 219 2.86 -19.30 -12.38
CA ASN A 219 2.30 -18.62 -13.56
C ASN A 219 2.49 -19.42 -14.88
N CYS A 220 2.43 -20.75 -14.82
CA CYS A 220 2.37 -21.62 -16.00
C CYS A 220 0.91 -21.94 -16.38
N PRO A 221 0.56 -21.99 -17.68
CA PRO A 221 -0.79 -22.29 -18.18
C PRO A 221 -1.07 -23.80 -18.22
N ILE A 222 -0.85 -24.48 -17.08
CA ILE A 222 -1.18 -25.90 -16.90
C ILE A 222 -2.61 -26.05 -16.39
N SER A 223 -3.35 -27.01 -16.94
CA SER A 223 -4.64 -27.45 -16.39
C SER A 223 -4.51 -28.66 -15.47
N SER A 224 -3.45 -29.45 -15.65
CA SER A 224 -3.16 -30.66 -14.88
C SER A 224 -1.67 -30.71 -14.50
N THR A 225 -1.34 -31.07 -13.26
CA THR A 225 0.06 -31.30 -12.88
C THR A 225 0.58 -32.62 -13.48
N PRO A 226 1.90 -32.76 -13.71
CA PRO A 226 2.48 -34.05 -14.10
C PRO A 226 2.46 -35.07 -12.95
N ASP A 227 2.78 -36.32 -13.28
CA ASP A 227 3.08 -37.34 -12.28
C ASP A 227 4.37 -36.97 -11.53
N PHE A 228 4.26 -36.67 -10.23
CA PHE A 228 5.38 -36.34 -9.36
C PHE A 228 6.20 -37.54 -8.89
N SER A 229 5.80 -38.78 -9.20
CA SER A 229 6.55 -39.99 -8.82
C SER A 229 7.98 -40.02 -9.39
N VAL A 230 8.22 -39.28 -10.48
CA VAL A 230 9.53 -39.10 -11.11
C VAL A 230 10.45 -38.15 -10.32
N PHE A 231 9.92 -37.42 -9.33
CA PHE A 231 10.66 -36.47 -8.49
C PHE A 231 10.63 -36.88 -6.99
N PRO A 232 11.17 -38.05 -6.61
CA PRO A 232 10.99 -38.60 -5.26
C PRO A 232 11.64 -37.77 -4.14
N SER A 233 12.56 -36.87 -4.49
CA SER A 233 13.29 -36.03 -3.53
C SER A 233 12.73 -34.60 -3.43
N LEU A 234 11.58 -34.31 -4.03
CA LEU A 234 11.02 -32.98 -4.05
C LEU A 234 10.69 -32.49 -2.63
N GLU A 235 11.22 -31.31 -2.28
CA GLU A 235 11.06 -30.61 -1.00
C GLU A 235 10.16 -29.38 -1.14
N SER A 236 10.15 -28.72 -2.30
CA SER A 236 9.31 -27.55 -2.57
C SER A 236 8.64 -27.61 -3.94
N LEU A 237 7.32 -27.44 -3.96
CA LEU A 237 6.51 -27.35 -5.18
C LEU A 237 5.76 -26.02 -5.20
N ILE A 238 6.07 -25.17 -6.18
CA ILE A 238 5.43 -23.86 -6.38
C ILE A 238 4.61 -23.90 -7.67
N LEU A 239 3.32 -23.68 -7.52
CA LEU A 239 2.30 -23.63 -8.57
C LEU A 239 1.52 -22.30 -8.51
N GLU A 240 2.06 -21.32 -7.79
CA GLU A 240 1.38 -20.04 -7.56
C GLU A 240 0.99 -19.36 -8.88
N ARG A 241 -0.21 -18.79 -8.97
CA ARG A 241 -0.77 -18.14 -10.17
C ARG A 241 -0.92 -19.06 -11.38
N CYS A 242 -0.96 -20.39 -11.20
CA CYS A 242 -1.44 -21.29 -12.24
C CYS A 242 -2.97 -21.23 -12.32
N ASP A 243 -3.51 -20.14 -12.89
CA ASP A 243 -4.95 -19.84 -12.87
C ASP A 243 -5.82 -20.90 -13.55
N GLN A 244 -5.26 -21.66 -14.50
CA GLN A 244 -5.94 -22.72 -15.25
C GLN A 244 -5.89 -24.09 -14.57
N LEU A 245 -5.16 -24.22 -13.45
CA LEU A 245 -4.96 -25.51 -12.79
C LEU A 245 -6.27 -26.01 -12.19
N VAL A 246 -6.79 -27.12 -12.73
CA VAL A 246 -8.03 -27.78 -12.28
C VAL A 246 -7.73 -29.07 -11.53
N TRP A 247 -6.64 -29.76 -11.90
CA TRP A 247 -6.34 -31.09 -11.38
C TRP A 247 -4.89 -31.22 -10.90
N VAL A 248 -4.72 -31.72 -9.68
CA VAL A 248 -3.41 -32.09 -9.12
C VAL A 248 -3.33 -33.61 -9.08
N ASP A 249 -2.23 -34.16 -9.61
CA ASP A 249 -2.00 -35.59 -9.67
C ASP A 249 -1.93 -36.20 -8.26
N PRO A 250 -2.69 -37.28 -7.97
CA PRO A 250 -2.65 -37.96 -6.68
C PRO A 250 -1.27 -38.47 -6.23
N SER A 251 -0.30 -38.59 -7.14
CA SER A 251 1.08 -38.95 -6.82
C SER A 251 1.81 -37.90 -5.98
N ILE A 252 1.28 -36.67 -5.87
CA ILE A 252 1.76 -35.67 -4.91
C ILE A 252 1.80 -36.21 -3.47
N GLY A 253 0.84 -37.07 -3.10
CA GLY A 253 0.79 -37.71 -1.79
C GLY A 253 1.88 -38.76 -1.56
N LEU A 254 2.69 -39.10 -2.57
CA LEU A 254 3.84 -40.00 -2.46
C LEU A 254 5.14 -39.25 -2.13
N LEU A 255 5.14 -37.91 -2.18
CA LEU A 255 6.33 -37.08 -1.96
C LEU A 255 6.66 -37.00 -0.46
N LYS A 256 7.54 -37.91 -0.02
CA LYS A 256 7.92 -38.05 1.40
C LYS A 256 8.77 -36.90 1.95
N ASN A 257 9.36 -36.09 1.08
CA ASN A 257 10.25 -34.99 1.45
C ASN A 257 9.61 -33.62 1.27
N LEU A 258 8.38 -33.52 0.76
CA LEU A 258 7.78 -32.22 0.46
C LEU A 258 7.52 -31.44 1.76
N VAL A 259 8.19 -30.30 1.88
CA VAL A 259 8.15 -29.35 3.00
C VAL A 259 7.23 -28.18 2.67
N LEU A 260 7.25 -27.68 1.44
CA LEU A 260 6.46 -26.54 0.98
C LEU A 260 5.59 -26.90 -0.23
N LEU A 261 4.29 -26.62 -0.12
CA LEU A 261 3.34 -26.66 -1.24
C LEU A 261 2.63 -25.31 -1.36
N ASN A 262 2.91 -24.58 -2.45
CA ASN A 262 2.31 -23.29 -2.75
C ASN A 262 1.41 -23.38 -3.99
N LEU A 263 0.09 -23.33 -3.77
CA LEU A 263 -0.99 -23.31 -4.76
C LEU A 263 -1.73 -21.97 -4.76
N ARG A 264 -1.12 -20.89 -4.25
CA ARG A 264 -1.77 -19.58 -4.15
C ARG A 264 -2.22 -19.09 -5.53
N ASN A 265 -3.38 -18.44 -5.61
CA ASN A 265 -3.92 -17.91 -6.86
C ASN A 265 -4.10 -18.98 -7.95
N CYS A 266 -4.38 -20.24 -7.60
CA CYS A 266 -4.87 -21.23 -8.57
C CYS A 266 -6.39 -21.13 -8.67
N GLY A 267 -6.88 -20.11 -9.38
CA GLY A 267 -8.31 -19.73 -9.40
C GLY A 267 -9.28 -20.77 -9.95
N SER A 268 -8.82 -21.79 -10.68
CA SER A 268 -9.67 -22.89 -11.18
C SER A 268 -9.63 -24.17 -10.34
N LEU A 269 -8.81 -24.19 -9.28
CA LEU A 269 -8.57 -25.40 -8.49
C LEU A 269 -9.67 -25.59 -7.46
N LYS A 270 -10.54 -26.59 -7.68
CA LYS A 270 -11.71 -26.88 -6.83
C LYS A 270 -11.51 -28.02 -5.85
N LYS A 271 -10.66 -28.99 -6.20
CA LYS A 271 -10.45 -30.21 -5.41
C LYS A 271 -8.97 -30.51 -5.28
N LEU A 272 -8.60 -30.98 -4.10
CA LEU A 272 -7.26 -31.45 -3.77
C LEU A 272 -7.29 -32.97 -3.59
N PRO A 273 -6.22 -33.71 -3.95
CA PRO A 273 -6.16 -35.15 -3.75
C PRO A 273 -6.21 -35.53 -2.26
N GLU A 274 -7.03 -36.51 -1.89
CA GLU A 274 -7.17 -36.96 -0.49
C GLU A 274 -5.83 -37.42 0.12
N LYS A 275 -4.95 -38.02 -0.70
CA LYS A 275 -3.61 -38.48 -0.27
C LYS A 275 -2.71 -37.35 0.23
N LEU A 276 -2.99 -36.09 -0.11
CA LEU A 276 -2.26 -34.93 0.41
C LEU A 276 -2.35 -34.87 1.95
N GLY A 277 -3.46 -35.31 2.53
CA GLY A 277 -3.63 -35.39 3.99
C GLY A 277 -2.67 -36.37 4.67
N SER A 278 -1.97 -37.23 3.94
CA SER A 278 -1.02 -38.22 4.49
C SER A 278 0.45 -37.77 4.47
N MET A 279 0.72 -36.52 4.08
CA MET A 279 2.08 -36.02 3.87
C MET A 279 2.78 -35.64 5.18
N GLU A 280 3.69 -36.49 5.66
CA GLU A 280 4.33 -36.34 6.98
C GLU A 280 5.41 -35.25 7.06
N SER A 281 5.98 -34.83 5.93
CA SER A 281 7.06 -33.83 5.90
C SER A 281 6.60 -32.41 5.63
N LEU A 282 5.32 -32.22 5.27
CA LEU A 282 4.81 -30.90 4.88
C LEU A 282 4.79 -29.96 6.09
N VAL A 283 5.44 -28.80 5.96
CA VAL A 283 5.55 -27.75 6.98
C VAL A 283 4.69 -26.55 6.61
N GLU A 284 4.64 -26.19 5.33
CA GLU A 284 3.85 -25.06 4.84
C GLU A 284 2.93 -25.46 3.70
N PHE A 285 1.64 -25.18 3.87
CA PHE A 285 0.61 -25.42 2.88
C PHE A 285 -0.19 -24.15 2.59
N LEU A 286 -0.05 -23.62 1.37
CA LEU A 286 -0.59 -22.33 0.97
C LEU A 286 -1.54 -22.51 -0.22
N ILE A 287 -2.82 -22.21 -0.04
CA ILE A 287 -3.88 -22.36 -1.04
C ILE A 287 -4.72 -21.07 -1.18
N ASP A 288 -4.17 -19.92 -0.77
CA ASP A 288 -4.88 -18.64 -0.81
C ASP A 288 -5.41 -18.33 -2.23
N PHE A 289 -6.57 -17.70 -2.34
CA PHE A 289 -7.20 -17.32 -3.61
C PHE A 289 -7.43 -18.52 -4.56
N THR A 290 -7.79 -19.68 -4.02
CA THR A 290 -8.26 -20.84 -4.79
C THR A 290 -9.76 -21.04 -4.67
N GLU A 291 -10.34 -21.90 -5.50
CA GLU A 291 -11.75 -22.30 -5.43
C GLU A 291 -11.97 -23.61 -4.68
N VAL A 292 -11.01 -24.03 -3.85
CA VAL A 292 -11.06 -25.31 -3.14
C VAL A 292 -12.27 -25.38 -2.20
N GLU A 293 -13.05 -26.44 -2.34
CA GLU A 293 -14.25 -26.67 -1.54
C GLU A 293 -13.91 -27.29 -0.17
N GLN A 294 -12.83 -28.07 -0.11
CA GLN A 294 -12.38 -28.77 1.10
C GLN A 294 -10.85 -28.89 1.13
N ILE A 295 -10.29 -28.83 2.33
CA ILE A 295 -8.87 -29.09 2.58
C ILE A 295 -8.70 -30.54 3.07
N PRO A 296 -7.91 -31.39 2.40
CA PRO A 296 -7.69 -32.77 2.81
C PRO A 296 -6.74 -32.81 4.03
N ILE A 297 -7.32 -32.69 5.22
CA ILE A 297 -6.58 -32.72 6.50
C ILE A 297 -6.70 -34.09 7.14
N SER A 298 -5.57 -34.65 7.58
CA SER A 298 -5.54 -35.87 8.39
C SER A 298 -4.37 -35.87 9.38
N SER A 299 -4.34 -36.84 10.29
CA SER A 299 -3.26 -37.04 11.27
C SER A 299 -1.90 -37.38 10.65
N GLY A 300 -1.83 -37.59 9.33
CA GLY A 300 -0.57 -37.77 8.60
C GLY A 300 0.28 -36.50 8.53
N MET A 301 -0.30 -35.30 8.57
CA MET A 301 0.41 -34.02 8.39
C MET A 301 1.14 -33.55 9.66
N LYS A 302 1.98 -34.42 10.22
CA LYS A 302 2.57 -34.27 11.56
C LYS A 302 3.47 -33.06 11.73
N LYS A 303 4.11 -32.57 10.67
CA LYS A 303 5.05 -31.42 10.72
C LYS A 303 4.43 -30.09 10.29
N LEU A 304 3.13 -30.05 9.96
CA LEU A 304 2.53 -28.84 9.39
C LEU A 304 2.53 -27.71 10.44
N GLU A 305 3.21 -26.61 10.12
CA GLU A 305 3.31 -25.43 10.97
C GLU A 305 2.48 -24.25 10.45
N VAL A 306 2.29 -24.16 9.14
CA VAL A 306 1.54 -23.07 8.49
C VAL A 306 0.50 -23.63 7.52
N LEU A 307 -0.75 -23.28 7.75
CA LEU A 307 -1.86 -23.50 6.81
C LEU A 307 -2.51 -22.15 6.47
N SER A 308 -2.45 -21.76 5.20
CA SER A 308 -3.06 -20.54 4.69
C SER A 308 -4.03 -20.86 3.58
N ALA A 309 -5.32 -20.58 3.82
CA ALA A 309 -6.41 -20.74 2.87
C ALA A 309 -7.27 -19.47 2.86
N ASN A 310 -6.63 -18.33 2.63
CA ASN A 310 -7.26 -17.01 2.57
C ASN A 310 -8.03 -16.83 1.25
N ASN A 311 -9.12 -16.08 1.26
CA ASN A 311 -9.94 -15.74 0.10
C ASN A 311 -10.39 -16.98 -0.72
N CYS A 312 -10.54 -18.13 -0.05
CA CYS A 312 -11.10 -19.35 -0.62
C CYS A 312 -12.63 -19.27 -0.52
N ARG A 313 -13.26 -18.74 -1.56
CA ARG A 313 -14.68 -18.34 -1.53
C ARG A 313 -15.68 -19.50 -1.50
N TYR A 314 -15.23 -20.72 -1.79
CA TYR A 314 -16.05 -21.94 -1.76
C TYR A 314 -15.70 -22.89 -0.61
N LEU A 315 -14.72 -22.51 0.23
CA LEU A 315 -14.35 -23.27 1.41
C LEU A 315 -15.39 -23.04 2.52
N GLY A 316 -16.46 -23.84 2.52
CA GLY A 316 -17.59 -23.67 3.45
C GLY A 316 -17.29 -24.02 4.91
N GLY A 317 -16.25 -24.82 5.17
CA GLY A 317 -15.89 -25.27 6.52
C GLY A 317 -14.53 -25.95 6.59
N ILE A 318 -14.09 -26.23 7.83
CA ILE A 318 -12.87 -26.97 8.12
C ILE A 318 -13.24 -28.28 8.82
N SER A 319 -12.68 -29.40 8.34
CA SER A 319 -12.92 -30.73 8.94
C SER A 319 -12.43 -30.80 10.39
N ALA A 320 -13.12 -31.59 11.22
CA ALA A 320 -12.71 -31.86 12.60
C ALA A 320 -11.30 -32.48 12.70
N SER A 321 -10.79 -33.10 11.63
CA SER A 321 -9.40 -33.59 11.55
C SER A 321 -8.34 -32.49 11.78
N ILE A 322 -8.68 -31.20 11.68
CA ILE A 322 -7.76 -30.09 11.99
C ILE A 322 -7.11 -30.24 13.37
N GLY A 323 -7.83 -30.77 14.36
CA GLY A 323 -7.30 -30.96 15.71
C GLY A 323 -6.11 -31.93 15.81
N SER A 324 -5.87 -32.74 14.77
CA SER A 324 -4.70 -33.63 14.69
C SER A 324 -3.39 -32.93 14.32
N LEU A 325 -3.43 -31.65 13.94
CA LEU A 325 -2.25 -30.88 13.52
C LEU A 325 -1.52 -30.25 14.71
N GLU A 326 -0.94 -31.08 15.57
CA GLU A 326 -0.34 -30.68 16.86
C GLU A 326 0.77 -29.62 16.75
N ASN A 327 1.47 -29.54 15.60
CA ASN A 327 2.55 -28.59 15.34
C ASN A 327 2.10 -27.31 14.63
N LEU A 328 0.80 -27.14 14.33
CA LEU A 328 0.31 -25.98 13.62
C LEU A 328 0.50 -24.72 14.46
N LYS A 329 1.27 -23.76 13.94
CA LYS A 329 1.58 -22.47 14.58
C LYS A 329 0.72 -21.34 14.00
N ARG A 330 0.39 -21.40 12.70
CA ARG A 330 -0.42 -20.39 12.02
C ARG A 330 -1.53 -21.03 11.20
N LEU A 331 -2.76 -20.63 11.48
CA LEU A 331 -3.94 -20.91 10.67
C LEU A 331 -4.55 -19.61 10.20
N SER A 332 -4.59 -19.39 8.88
CA SER A 332 -5.22 -18.21 8.28
C SER A 332 -6.29 -18.63 7.27
N LEU A 333 -7.51 -18.15 7.49
CA LEU A 333 -8.70 -18.34 6.67
C LEU A 333 -9.30 -17.00 6.25
N PHE A 334 -8.49 -15.93 6.26
CA PHE A 334 -8.92 -14.55 6.00
C PHE A 334 -9.76 -14.45 4.73
N GLY A 335 -10.95 -13.87 4.78
CA GLY A 335 -11.79 -13.64 3.60
C GLY A 335 -12.41 -14.90 2.97
N SER A 336 -12.30 -16.06 3.63
CA SER A 336 -12.88 -17.33 3.14
C SER A 336 -14.30 -17.54 3.63
N ALA A 337 -15.09 -18.34 2.92
CA ALA A 337 -16.52 -18.55 3.20
C ALA A 337 -16.81 -19.54 4.35
N VAL A 338 -15.88 -19.67 5.30
CA VAL A 338 -15.97 -20.61 6.42
C VAL A 338 -17.07 -20.17 7.37
N GLU A 339 -18.11 -20.98 7.52
CA GLU A 339 -19.29 -20.64 8.35
C GLU A 339 -19.13 -21.05 9.82
N GLU A 340 -18.37 -22.11 10.08
CA GLU A 340 -18.15 -22.67 11.42
C GLU A 340 -16.75 -23.25 11.59
N LEU A 341 -16.28 -23.26 12.84
CA LEU A 341 -15.06 -23.97 13.24
C LEU A 341 -15.46 -25.23 14.02
N PRO A 342 -14.76 -26.36 13.81
CA PRO A 342 -14.99 -27.55 14.61
C PRO A 342 -14.45 -27.36 16.03
N ASP A 343 -15.08 -28.02 17.02
CA ASP A 343 -14.61 -28.03 18.43
C ASP A 343 -13.15 -28.51 18.58
N SER A 344 -12.71 -29.39 17.68
CA SER A 344 -11.34 -29.89 17.63
C SER A 344 -10.29 -28.80 17.38
N ILE A 345 -10.68 -27.58 16.99
CA ILE A 345 -9.76 -26.44 16.89
C ILE A 345 -8.98 -26.22 18.19
N GLY A 346 -9.61 -26.45 19.36
CA GLY A 346 -8.96 -26.31 20.67
C GLY A 346 -7.81 -27.30 20.92
N GLN A 347 -7.65 -28.34 20.09
CA GLN A 347 -6.55 -29.30 20.17
C GLN A 347 -5.25 -28.78 19.56
N LEU A 348 -5.28 -27.64 18.84
CA LEU A 348 -4.11 -27.01 18.22
C LEU A 348 -3.23 -26.30 19.26
N THR A 349 -2.63 -27.05 20.18
CA THR A 349 -1.94 -26.48 21.34
C THR A 349 -0.69 -25.65 20.98
N SER A 350 -0.13 -25.82 19.78
CA SER A 350 1.01 -25.04 19.28
C SER A 350 0.62 -23.75 18.56
N LEU A 351 -0.68 -23.50 18.36
CA LEU A 351 -1.16 -22.37 17.56
C LEU A 351 -0.81 -21.04 18.22
N VAL A 352 -0.14 -20.18 17.45
CA VAL A 352 0.30 -18.83 17.83
C VAL A 352 -0.59 -17.78 17.18
N GLU A 353 -1.05 -18.04 15.96
CA GLU A 353 -1.91 -17.13 15.19
C GLU A 353 -3.12 -17.86 14.61
N LEU A 354 -4.30 -17.33 14.90
CA LEU A 354 -5.57 -17.70 14.28
C LEU A 354 -6.17 -16.45 13.63
N ASN A 355 -6.26 -16.46 12.29
CA ASN A 355 -6.84 -15.38 11.51
C ASN A 355 -8.08 -15.87 10.76
N LEU A 356 -9.23 -15.33 11.15
CA LEU A 356 -10.56 -15.60 10.60
C LEU A 356 -11.20 -14.31 10.08
N SER A 357 -10.45 -13.23 9.93
CA SER A 357 -11.04 -11.95 9.58
C SER A 357 -11.73 -12.00 8.22
N LEU A 358 -12.83 -11.28 8.07
CA LEU A 358 -13.68 -11.28 6.87
C LEU A 358 -14.23 -12.67 6.47
N THR A 359 -14.30 -13.62 7.41
CA THR A 359 -15.02 -14.89 7.20
C THR A 359 -16.51 -14.77 7.56
N THR A 360 -17.28 -15.80 7.22
CA THR A 360 -18.71 -15.88 7.55
C THR A 360 -18.99 -16.52 8.91
N VAL A 361 -17.95 -16.78 9.73
CA VAL A 361 -18.07 -17.39 11.06
C VAL A 361 -18.99 -16.59 11.97
N ARG A 362 -19.94 -17.29 12.61
CA ARG A 362 -20.98 -16.68 13.49
C ARG A 362 -20.69 -16.81 14.98
N SER A 363 -19.85 -17.77 15.36
CA SER A 363 -19.46 -18.02 16.75
C SER A 363 -18.12 -18.74 16.81
N LEU A 364 -17.37 -18.48 17.88
CA LEU A 364 -16.19 -19.29 18.24
C LEU A 364 -16.63 -20.41 19.20
N PRO A 365 -16.15 -21.65 19.03
CA PRO A 365 -16.38 -22.71 20.01
C PRO A 365 -15.66 -22.40 21.32
N ASP A 366 -16.20 -22.88 22.45
CA ASP A 366 -15.61 -22.64 23.79
C ASP A 366 -14.18 -23.19 23.92
N PHE A 367 -13.85 -24.21 23.11
CA PHE A 367 -12.53 -24.82 23.01
C PHE A 367 -11.45 -23.90 22.44
N VAL A 368 -11.80 -22.75 21.86
CA VAL A 368 -10.80 -21.72 21.50
C VAL A 368 -9.99 -21.27 22.73
N GLY A 369 -10.56 -21.35 23.94
CA GLY A 369 -9.85 -21.08 25.19
C GLY A 369 -8.71 -22.07 25.51
N ASP A 370 -8.67 -23.23 24.85
CA ASP A 370 -7.63 -24.26 25.03
C ASP A 370 -6.37 -24.00 24.17
N LEU A 371 -6.37 -22.98 23.31
CA LEU A 371 -5.22 -22.57 22.49
C LEU A 371 -4.17 -21.82 23.33
N HIS A 372 -3.55 -22.48 24.30
CA HIS A 372 -2.71 -21.84 25.33
C HIS A 372 -1.49 -21.05 24.82
N ASN A 373 -1.05 -21.31 23.58
CA ASN A 373 0.04 -20.58 22.92
C ASN A 373 -0.41 -19.41 22.05
N LEU A 374 -1.72 -19.19 21.89
CA LEU A 374 -2.26 -18.18 21.00
C LEU A 374 -1.82 -16.78 21.43
N GLU A 375 -1.18 -16.06 20.52
CA GLU A 375 -0.75 -14.68 20.71
C GLU A 375 -1.62 -13.71 19.90
N LEU A 376 -2.11 -14.14 18.74
CA LEU A 376 -2.89 -13.32 17.82
C LEU A 376 -4.21 -14.03 17.47
N LEU A 377 -5.33 -13.40 17.83
CA LEU A 377 -6.67 -13.82 17.42
C LEU A 377 -7.33 -12.69 16.62
N LYS A 378 -7.45 -12.88 15.31
CA LYS A 378 -8.09 -11.93 14.40
C LYS A 378 -9.40 -12.51 13.90
N ILE A 379 -10.49 -11.83 14.22
CA ILE A 379 -11.87 -12.18 13.89
C ILE A 379 -12.63 -10.93 13.41
N ASP A 380 -11.92 -9.89 12.96
CA ASP A 380 -12.52 -8.65 12.47
C ASP A 380 -13.32 -8.87 11.19
N GLY A 381 -14.44 -8.16 11.05
CA GLY A 381 -15.37 -8.32 9.93
C GLY A 381 -16.05 -9.68 9.81
N THR A 382 -16.04 -10.49 10.88
CA THR A 382 -16.87 -11.70 11.00
C THR A 382 -18.28 -11.37 11.50
N TYR A 383 -19.14 -12.40 11.58
CA TYR A 383 -20.47 -12.33 12.21
C TYR A 383 -20.47 -12.81 13.66
N ILE A 384 -19.31 -12.87 14.31
CA ILE A 384 -19.20 -13.28 15.71
C ILE A 384 -19.89 -12.26 16.60
N THR A 385 -20.96 -12.72 17.28
CA THR A 385 -21.79 -11.87 18.16
C THR A 385 -21.46 -12.04 19.65
N CYS A 386 -20.74 -13.11 20.00
CA CYS A 386 -20.28 -13.34 21.37
C CYS A 386 -18.87 -13.93 21.42
N LEU A 387 -18.10 -13.54 22.44
CA LEU A 387 -16.83 -14.19 22.77
C LEU A 387 -17.11 -15.40 23.67
N PRO A 388 -16.36 -16.51 23.50
CA PRO A 388 -16.56 -17.73 24.30
C PRO A 388 -16.17 -17.51 25.77
N GLY A 389 -16.83 -18.22 26.69
CA GLY A 389 -16.64 -18.02 28.14
C GLY A 389 -15.24 -18.38 28.64
N ASN A 390 -14.54 -19.27 27.92
CA ASN A 390 -13.21 -19.73 28.29
C ASN A 390 -12.05 -18.89 27.72
N LEU A 391 -12.33 -17.77 27.04
CA LEU A 391 -11.30 -16.96 26.38
C LEU A 391 -10.22 -16.47 27.36
N GLY A 392 -10.56 -16.24 28.63
CA GLY A 392 -9.64 -15.83 29.69
C GLY A 392 -8.49 -16.82 30.00
N ARG A 393 -8.53 -18.04 29.44
CA ARG A 393 -7.46 -19.04 29.54
C ARG A 393 -6.28 -18.74 28.60
N LEU A 394 -6.45 -17.86 27.61
CA LEU A 394 -5.41 -17.48 26.64
C LEU A 394 -4.37 -16.50 27.22
N LYS A 395 -3.54 -16.97 28.16
CA LYS A 395 -2.60 -16.10 28.92
C LYS A 395 -1.52 -15.43 28.06
N LYS A 396 -1.22 -15.96 26.87
CA LYS A 396 -0.25 -15.39 25.92
C LYS A 396 -0.87 -14.44 24.90
N LEU A 397 -2.19 -14.28 24.87
CA LEU A 397 -2.87 -13.45 23.87
C LEU A 397 -2.42 -11.99 23.99
N LYS A 398 -1.85 -11.47 22.91
CA LYS A 398 -1.36 -10.09 22.78
C LYS A 398 -2.34 -9.24 21.98
N GLU A 399 -3.00 -9.83 20.99
CA GLU A 399 -3.95 -9.12 20.12
C GLU A 399 -5.25 -9.90 19.99
N LEU A 400 -6.36 -9.21 20.27
CA LEU A 400 -7.71 -9.63 19.97
C LEU A 400 -8.36 -8.55 19.11
N ASP A 401 -8.49 -8.82 17.81
CA ASP A 401 -9.18 -7.94 16.88
C ASP A 401 -10.52 -8.57 16.48
N ALA A 402 -11.61 -8.03 17.01
CA ALA A 402 -12.98 -8.47 16.76
C ALA A 402 -13.87 -7.30 16.31
N TRP A 403 -13.26 -6.33 15.62
CA TRP A 403 -13.99 -5.18 15.11
C TRP A 403 -14.73 -5.54 13.82
N THR A 404 -16.02 -5.24 13.73
CA THR A 404 -16.84 -5.54 12.54
C THR A 404 -17.62 -4.31 12.08
N PHE A 405 -17.83 -4.24 10.76
CA PHE A 405 -18.72 -3.29 10.08
C PHE A 405 -20.17 -3.82 9.95
N ALA A 406 -20.42 -5.07 10.37
CA ALA A 406 -21.61 -5.81 9.98
C ALA A 406 -22.93 -5.17 10.43
N VAL A 407 -23.80 -4.92 9.44
CA VAL A 407 -25.22 -4.60 9.61
C VAL A 407 -25.94 -5.91 9.96
N GLY A 408 -26.44 -6.04 11.18
CA GLY A 408 -27.05 -7.29 11.67
C GLY A 408 -26.54 -7.76 13.04
N ALA A 409 -25.68 -6.98 13.70
CA ALA A 409 -25.32 -7.22 15.09
C ALA A 409 -26.57 -7.20 15.99
N PRO A 410 -26.65 -8.02 17.06
CA PRO A 410 -27.85 -8.15 17.88
C PRO A 410 -28.29 -6.81 18.45
N GLU A 411 -29.60 -6.53 18.37
CA GLU A 411 -30.24 -5.24 18.69
C GLU A 411 -29.99 -4.73 20.12
N GLY A 412 -29.44 -5.56 21.02
CA GLY A 412 -29.14 -5.20 22.41
C GLY A 412 -27.68 -4.83 22.72
N GLY A 413 -26.74 -5.04 21.79
CA GLY A 413 -25.29 -4.96 22.07
C GLY A 413 -24.78 -6.09 22.98
N GLN A 414 -23.47 -6.32 22.96
CA GLN A 414 -22.82 -7.41 23.70
C GLN A 414 -22.24 -6.94 25.04
N ILE A 415 -22.47 -7.72 26.09
CA ILE A 415 -21.81 -7.56 27.39
C ILE A 415 -20.49 -8.31 27.34
N ILE A 416 -19.36 -7.60 27.51
CA ILE A 416 -18.05 -8.24 27.61
C ILE A 416 -17.90 -8.80 29.03
N SER A 417 -17.68 -10.12 29.13
CA SER A 417 -17.52 -10.85 30.39
C SER A 417 -16.24 -10.45 31.14
N ASN A 418 -16.20 -10.73 32.45
CA ASN A 418 -14.99 -10.59 33.27
C ASN A 418 -13.84 -11.50 32.83
N ASP A 419 -14.09 -12.52 31.99
CA ASP A 419 -13.06 -13.43 31.49
C ASP A 419 -11.96 -12.69 30.70
N ILE A 420 -12.28 -11.57 30.06
CA ILE A 420 -11.28 -10.73 29.36
C ILE A 420 -10.21 -10.21 30.32
N LEU A 421 -10.54 -9.99 31.60
CA LEU A 421 -9.62 -9.46 32.61
C LEU A 421 -8.49 -10.44 32.94
N SER A 422 -8.68 -11.71 32.60
CA SER A 422 -7.70 -12.78 32.78
C SER A 422 -6.60 -12.78 31.71
N LEU A 423 -6.73 -11.98 30.65
CA LEU A 423 -5.78 -11.86 29.53
C LEU A 423 -4.64 -10.89 29.89
N SER A 424 -3.75 -11.31 30.78
CA SER A 424 -2.68 -10.46 31.34
C SER A 424 -1.68 -9.92 30.30
N SER A 425 -1.54 -10.59 29.15
CA SER A 425 -0.60 -10.20 28.08
C SER A 425 -1.23 -9.31 27.00
N LEU A 426 -2.53 -9.02 27.10
CA LEU A 426 -3.28 -8.33 26.05
C LEU A 426 -2.78 -6.90 25.86
N ARG A 427 -2.40 -6.57 24.63
CA ARG A 427 -1.89 -5.25 24.21
C ARG A 427 -2.88 -4.53 23.32
N VAL A 428 -3.58 -5.26 22.46
CA VAL A 428 -4.54 -4.71 21.51
C VAL A 428 -5.88 -5.39 21.72
N PHE A 429 -6.90 -4.60 21.97
CA PHE A 429 -8.28 -5.06 22.05
C PHE A 429 -9.16 -4.18 21.18
N LYS A 430 -9.73 -4.77 20.12
CA LYS A 430 -10.69 -4.09 19.24
C LYS A 430 -11.99 -4.88 19.21
N PHE A 431 -13.11 -4.19 19.40
CA PHE A 431 -14.40 -4.86 19.53
C PHE A 431 -15.56 -3.96 19.08
N SER A 432 -16.53 -4.53 18.36
CA SER A 432 -17.74 -3.81 17.90
C SER A 432 -19.00 -4.26 18.65
N ASN A 433 -20.06 -3.47 18.52
CA ASN A 433 -21.35 -3.71 19.18
C ASN A 433 -21.28 -3.88 20.71
N VAL A 434 -20.38 -3.16 21.40
CA VAL A 434 -20.25 -3.25 22.87
C VAL A 434 -21.43 -2.56 23.57
N LYS A 435 -22.07 -3.26 24.50
CA LYS A 435 -23.06 -2.71 25.44
C LYS A 435 -22.40 -2.24 26.74
N SER A 436 -21.49 -3.04 27.29
CA SER A 436 -20.77 -2.71 28.52
C SER A 436 -19.45 -3.48 28.62
N LEU A 437 -18.47 -2.84 29.24
CA LEU A 437 -17.19 -3.44 29.61
C LEU A 437 -17.16 -3.79 31.11
N PRO A 438 -16.35 -4.79 31.52
CA PRO A 438 -16.23 -5.15 32.93
C PRO A 438 -15.56 -4.03 33.74
N ALA A 439 -15.99 -3.84 35.00
CA ALA A 439 -15.47 -2.76 35.85
C ALA A 439 -13.95 -2.83 36.11
N GLY A 440 -13.38 -4.05 36.05
CA GLY A 440 -11.97 -4.31 36.31
C GLY A 440 -11.00 -4.05 35.15
N MET A 441 -11.40 -3.37 34.06
CA MET A 441 -10.54 -3.15 32.87
C MET A 441 -9.16 -2.56 33.19
N ARG A 442 -9.05 -1.75 34.26
CA ARG A 442 -7.78 -1.24 34.79
C ARG A 442 -6.74 -2.32 35.10
N ALA A 443 -7.15 -3.57 35.37
CA ALA A 443 -6.25 -4.68 35.64
C ALA A 443 -5.44 -5.13 34.41
N LEU A 444 -5.84 -4.77 33.19
CA LEU A 444 -5.14 -5.10 31.95
C LEU A 444 -3.91 -4.20 31.76
N SER A 445 -2.89 -4.39 32.59
CA SER A 445 -1.69 -3.52 32.67
C SER A 445 -0.83 -3.48 31.41
N CYS A 446 -1.02 -4.42 30.47
CA CYS A 446 -0.32 -4.45 29.20
C CYS A 446 -1.12 -3.81 28.05
N LEU A 447 -2.38 -3.42 28.28
CA LEU A 447 -3.26 -2.91 27.22
C LEU A 447 -2.77 -1.55 26.71
N GLN A 448 -2.49 -1.47 25.41
CA GLN A 448 -1.93 -0.30 24.73
C GLN A 448 -2.93 0.32 23.75
N THR A 449 -3.75 -0.50 23.09
CA THR A 449 -4.74 -0.03 22.13
C THR A 449 -6.11 -0.58 22.49
N LEU A 450 -7.08 0.32 22.63
CA LEU A 450 -8.47 -0.02 22.85
C LEU A 450 -9.32 0.65 21.77
N HIS A 451 -9.98 -0.17 20.96
CA HIS A 451 -10.91 0.29 19.94
C HIS A 451 -12.29 -0.31 20.19
N LEU A 452 -13.27 0.55 20.42
CA LEU A 452 -14.63 0.16 20.75
C LEU A 452 -15.59 0.77 19.74
N SER A 453 -16.56 0.00 19.28
CA SER A 453 -17.76 0.50 18.61
C SER A 453 -18.98 -0.11 19.31
N GLY A 454 -20.09 0.63 19.44
CA GLY A 454 -21.30 0.04 20.02
C GLY A 454 -22.45 0.98 20.34
N ASN A 455 -23.59 0.75 19.68
CA ASN A 455 -24.81 1.56 19.80
C ASN A 455 -25.40 1.65 21.22
N ASN A 456 -24.96 0.76 22.13
CA ASN A 456 -25.53 0.62 23.47
C ASN A 456 -24.53 0.93 24.60
N LEU A 457 -23.29 1.32 24.29
CA LEU A 457 -22.28 1.65 25.29
C LEU A 457 -22.65 2.95 26.02
N GLN A 458 -22.87 2.88 27.34
CA GLN A 458 -23.28 4.04 28.15
C GLN A 458 -22.15 4.69 28.94
N VAL A 459 -21.24 3.88 29.49
CA VAL A 459 -20.14 4.33 30.35
C VAL A 459 -18.91 3.48 30.06
N LEU A 460 -17.74 4.10 30.05
CA LEU A 460 -16.46 3.39 30.10
C LEU A 460 -16.01 3.17 31.55
N PRO A 461 -15.58 1.95 31.94
CA PRO A 461 -14.96 1.72 33.24
C PRO A 461 -13.59 2.41 33.32
N GLU A 462 -12.95 2.40 34.49
CA GLU A 462 -11.56 2.84 34.61
C GLU A 462 -10.66 2.02 33.69
N LEU A 463 -9.97 2.71 32.78
CA LEU A 463 -9.05 2.12 31.82
C LEU A 463 -7.61 2.15 32.35
N PRO A 464 -6.75 1.21 31.92
CA PRO A 464 -5.38 1.09 32.43
C PRO A 464 -4.50 2.23 31.90
N SER A 465 -3.60 2.73 32.75
CA SER A 465 -2.67 3.82 32.39
C SER A 465 -1.64 3.43 31.32
N SER A 466 -1.53 2.15 30.96
CA SER A 466 -0.69 1.65 29.86
C SER A 466 -1.20 2.05 28.48
N LEU A 467 -2.46 2.52 28.38
CA LEU A 467 -3.10 2.84 27.11
C LEU A 467 -2.38 3.97 26.37
N ILE A 468 -2.13 3.72 25.08
CA ILE A 468 -1.48 4.63 24.14
C ILE A 468 -2.51 5.19 23.15
N SER A 469 -3.48 4.38 22.74
CA SER A 469 -4.53 4.77 21.79
C SER A 469 -5.91 4.32 22.28
N LEU A 470 -6.85 5.26 22.31
CA LEU A 470 -8.26 5.03 22.61
C LEU A 470 -9.10 5.52 21.43
N LYS A 471 -9.87 4.61 20.86
CA LYS A 471 -10.84 4.89 19.79
C LYS A 471 -12.21 4.41 20.20
N VAL A 472 -13.20 5.28 20.17
CA VAL A 472 -14.60 4.97 20.48
C VAL A 472 -15.46 5.46 19.33
N GLU A 473 -16.20 4.55 18.69
CA GLU A 473 -17.04 4.82 17.53
C GLU A 473 -18.49 4.41 17.80
N ASP A 474 -19.44 4.96 17.03
CA ASP A 474 -20.86 4.56 16.97
C ASP A 474 -21.50 4.29 18.35
N SER A 475 -21.20 5.14 19.33
CA SER A 475 -21.62 5.01 20.73
C SER A 475 -22.51 6.18 21.18
N PRO A 476 -23.72 6.37 20.59
CA PRO A 476 -24.60 7.52 20.84
C PRO A 476 -25.14 7.62 22.26
N LYS A 477 -25.07 6.53 23.04
CA LYS A 477 -25.53 6.48 24.45
C LYS A 477 -24.42 6.78 25.46
N LEU A 478 -23.19 6.98 25.03
CA LEU A 478 -22.08 7.25 25.95
C LEU A 478 -22.27 8.65 26.54
N THR A 479 -22.41 8.79 27.87
CA THR A 479 -22.70 10.10 28.49
C THR A 479 -21.53 10.68 29.27
N SER A 480 -20.53 9.87 29.62
CA SER A 480 -19.38 10.30 30.42
C SER A 480 -18.10 9.57 30.03
N LEU A 481 -16.98 10.28 30.07
CA LEU A 481 -15.67 9.74 29.73
C LEU A 481 -14.62 10.16 30.77
N ASN A 482 -14.22 9.24 31.65
CA ASN A 482 -13.15 9.49 32.60
C ASN A 482 -11.79 9.12 31.97
N LEU A 483 -11.01 10.14 31.61
CA LEU A 483 -9.68 9.98 30.99
C LEU A 483 -8.53 10.24 31.97
N ALA A 484 -8.81 10.57 33.23
CA ALA A 484 -7.82 11.08 34.18
C ALA A 484 -6.65 10.12 34.44
N THR A 485 -6.89 8.81 34.32
CA THR A 485 -5.89 7.76 34.55
C THR A 485 -5.00 7.51 33.33
N LEU A 486 -5.35 8.02 32.15
CA LEU A 486 -4.73 7.68 30.86
C LEU A 486 -3.53 8.56 30.53
N VAL A 487 -2.64 8.78 31.50
CA VAL A 487 -1.48 9.70 31.39
C VAL A 487 -0.47 9.34 30.29
N ASN A 488 -0.52 8.12 29.74
CA ASN A 488 0.32 7.68 28.62
C ASN A 488 -0.33 7.80 27.24
N LEU A 489 -1.60 8.23 27.18
CA LEU A 489 -2.36 8.32 25.94
C LEU A 489 -1.70 9.30 24.97
N LYS A 490 -1.49 8.84 23.74
CA LYS A 490 -0.98 9.64 22.62
C LYS A 490 -2.08 9.97 21.63
N GLU A 491 -3.14 9.16 21.60
CA GLU A 491 -4.18 9.21 20.58
C GLU A 491 -5.56 9.02 21.20
N LEU A 492 -6.45 9.99 20.95
CA LEU A 492 -7.83 9.96 21.37
C LEU A 492 -8.73 10.24 20.16
N PHE A 493 -9.60 9.29 19.86
CA PHE A 493 -10.49 9.33 18.71
C PHE A 493 -11.92 9.03 19.16
N LEU A 494 -12.83 10.00 19.03
CA LEU A 494 -14.23 9.86 19.40
C LEU A 494 -15.11 10.13 18.17
N PHE A 495 -15.79 9.10 17.67
CA PHE A 495 -16.60 9.13 16.45
C PHE A 495 -18.03 8.67 16.72
N ALA A 496 -18.88 9.50 17.31
CA ALA A 496 -20.25 9.09 17.65
C ALA A 496 -21.21 10.24 18.02
N ASP A 497 -22.52 9.99 17.86
CA ASP A 497 -23.63 10.94 18.05
C ASP A 497 -24.05 11.18 19.53
N PHE A 498 -23.10 11.26 20.46
CA PHE A 498 -23.39 11.47 21.89
C PHE A 498 -22.98 12.84 22.42
N GLU A 499 -23.52 13.22 23.59
CA GLU A 499 -23.23 14.47 24.27
C GLU A 499 -22.11 14.30 25.30
N LEU A 500 -21.05 15.10 25.14
CA LEU A 500 -19.96 15.21 26.11
C LEU A 500 -20.17 16.47 26.94
N THR A 501 -20.76 16.30 28.12
CA THR A 501 -21.04 17.41 29.05
C THR A 501 -19.82 17.82 29.87
N GLU A 502 -18.90 16.89 30.17
CA GLU A 502 -17.71 17.12 31.00
C GLU A 502 -16.46 16.49 30.37
N LEU A 503 -15.50 17.33 29.92
CA LEU A 503 -14.23 16.89 29.33
C LEU A 503 -13.00 17.38 30.12
N GLU A 504 -13.19 17.83 31.37
CA GLU A 504 -12.11 18.39 32.22
C GLU A 504 -10.91 17.44 32.37
N SER A 505 -11.18 16.12 32.40
CA SER A 505 -10.13 15.11 32.56
C SER A 505 -9.12 15.07 31.40
N VAL A 506 -9.43 15.63 30.22
CA VAL A 506 -8.49 15.71 29.08
C VAL A 506 -7.25 16.53 29.41
N SER A 507 -7.35 17.51 30.31
CA SER A 507 -6.22 18.32 30.77
C SER A 507 -5.10 17.50 31.43
N SER A 508 -5.41 16.28 31.90
CA SER A 508 -4.40 15.36 32.45
C SER A 508 -3.52 14.66 31.39
N LEU A 509 -3.91 14.70 30.11
CA LEU A 509 -3.33 13.91 29.01
C LEU A 509 -2.09 14.56 28.39
N SER A 510 -1.07 14.83 29.20
CA SER A 510 0.15 15.56 28.79
C SER A 510 0.95 14.93 27.63
N LYS A 511 0.76 13.63 27.33
CA LYS A 511 1.44 12.92 26.23
C LYS A 511 0.66 12.88 24.93
N LEU A 512 -0.56 13.44 24.91
CA LEU A 512 -1.45 13.39 23.77
C LEU A 512 -0.86 14.11 22.56
N LYS A 513 -0.89 13.45 21.40
CA LYS A 513 -0.37 13.94 20.11
C LYS A 513 -1.46 14.14 19.08
N ARG A 514 -2.50 13.30 19.11
CA ARG A 514 -3.63 13.36 18.17
C ARG A 514 -4.94 13.29 18.94
N MET A 515 -5.84 14.20 18.60
CA MET A 515 -7.19 14.25 19.14
C MET A 515 -8.17 14.50 18.00
N ALA A 516 -9.20 13.66 17.89
CA ALA A 516 -10.23 13.80 16.87
C ALA A 516 -11.62 13.58 17.43
N PHE A 517 -12.55 14.44 17.03
CA PHE A 517 -13.97 14.34 17.31
C PHE A 517 -14.74 14.34 16.00
N HIS A 518 -15.66 13.39 15.84
CA HIS A 518 -16.56 13.32 14.71
C HIS A 518 -17.97 13.05 15.22
N ARG A 519 -18.95 13.87 14.83
CA ARG A 519 -20.36 13.78 15.26
C ARG A 519 -20.61 13.90 16.76
N VAL A 520 -19.60 14.31 17.52
CA VAL A 520 -19.71 14.48 18.98
C VAL A 520 -20.42 15.80 19.30
N LYS A 521 -21.44 15.75 20.16
CA LYS A 521 -22.14 16.93 20.67
C LYS A 521 -21.33 17.50 21.84
N ILE A 522 -20.28 18.25 21.51
CA ILE A 522 -19.42 18.99 22.44
C ILE A 522 -19.59 20.50 22.22
N TYR A 523 -19.62 21.28 23.30
CA TYR A 523 -19.78 22.75 23.24
C TYR A 523 -18.46 23.50 23.08
N THR A 524 -17.42 23.09 23.82
CA THR A 524 -16.05 23.60 23.77
C THR A 524 -15.09 22.58 24.40
N LEU A 525 -13.78 22.77 24.22
CA LEU A 525 -12.75 22.09 25.02
C LEU A 525 -12.49 22.86 26.34
N PRO A 526 -11.91 22.24 27.38
CA PRO A 526 -11.54 22.92 28.63
C PRO A 526 -10.58 24.11 28.41
N GLU A 527 -10.73 25.19 29.16
CA GLU A 527 -9.93 26.43 28.99
C GLU A 527 -8.42 26.18 29.11
N GLU A 528 -8.02 25.22 29.95
CA GLU A 528 -6.62 24.89 30.19
C GLU A 528 -5.99 23.97 29.12
N THR A 529 -6.75 23.60 28.08
CA THR A 529 -6.30 22.76 26.96
C THR A 529 -4.98 23.26 26.38
N GLY A 530 -4.87 24.57 26.13
CA GLY A 530 -3.68 25.21 25.59
C GLY A 530 -2.46 25.16 26.51
N ALA A 531 -2.68 25.12 27.83
CA ALA A 531 -1.62 25.06 28.84
C ALA A 531 -1.13 23.63 29.09
N PHE A 532 -2.02 22.63 29.07
CA PHE A 532 -1.67 21.27 29.45
C PHE A 532 -1.29 20.36 28.27
N LEU A 533 -1.85 20.56 27.08
CA LEU A 533 -1.63 19.67 25.92
C LEU A 533 -0.43 20.08 25.05
N GLN A 534 0.73 20.35 25.68
CA GLN A 534 1.95 20.84 25.01
C GLN A 534 2.60 19.87 24.01
N ARG A 535 2.07 18.66 23.86
CA ARG A 535 2.52 17.67 22.88
C ARG A 535 1.52 17.45 21.74
N LEU A 536 0.35 18.08 21.79
CA LEU A 536 -0.70 17.93 20.80
C LEU A 536 -0.21 18.48 19.45
N LYS A 537 -0.26 17.64 18.42
CA LYS A 537 0.18 17.96 17.05
C LYS A 537 -0.98 18.07 16.09
N GLN A 538 -2.03 17.29 16.28
CA GLN A 538 -3.18 17.23 15.38
C GLN A 538 -4.47 17.31 16.20
N LEU A 539 -5.34 18.25 15.80
CA LEU A 539 -6.67 18.43 16.37
C LEU A 539 -7.69 18.46 15.24
N TYR A 540 -8.65 17.55 15.31
CA TYR A 540 -9.67 17.35 14.29
C TYR A 540 -11.08 17.43 14.88
N PHE A 541 -11.95 18.22 14.26
CA PHE A 541 -13.38 18.27 14.52
C PHE A 541 -14.15 18.09 13.21
N SER A 542 -15.17 17.24 13.21
CA SER A 542 -16.04 17.06 12.06
C SER A 542 -17.46 16.77 12.47
N TYR A 543 -18.45 17.42 11.84
CA TYR A 543 -19.87 17.26 12.18
C TYR A 543 -20.18 17.48 13.68
N CYS A 544 -19.42 18.33 14.37
CA CYS A 544 -19.62 18.64 15.79
C CYS A 544 -20.57 19.84 15.93
N ASP A 545 -21.86 19.61 15.67
CA ASP A 545 -22.85 20.68 15.48
C ASP A 545 -23.17 21.52 16.73
N LYS A 546 -22.71 21.13 17.91
CA LYS A 546 -22.85 21.91 19.15
C LYS A 546 -21.63 22.76 19.50
N LEU A 547 -20.53 22.60 18.78
CA LEU A 547 -19.29 23.32 19.06
C LEU A 547 -19.49 24.80 18.73
N THR A 548 -19.42 25.67 19.73
CA THR A 548 -19.63 27.12 19.55
C THR A 548 -18.32 27.91 19.52
N SER A 549 -17.30 27.47 20.26
CA SER A 549 -15.96 28.06 20.27
C SER A 549 -14.89 27.05 20.70
N LEU A 550 -13.62 27.44 20.56
CA LEU A 550 -12.46 26.70 21.11
C LEU A 550 -11.68 27.58 22.11
N PRO A 551 -11.10 26.98 23.16
CA PRO A 551 -10.22 27.69 24.10
C PRO A 551 -8.85 27.96 23.46
N THR A 552 -7.93 28.58 24.20
CA THR A 552 -6.54 28.71 23.74
C THR A 552 -5.94 27.36 23.35
N LEU A 553 -5.30 27.30 22.18
CA LEU A 553 -4.71 26.07 21.63
C LEU A 553 -3.21 26.00 21.92
N PRO A 554 -2.63 24.80 22.09
CA PRO A 554 -1.23 24.64 22.43
C PRO A 554 -0.32 24.97 21.25
N SER A 555 0.78 25.69 21.50
CA SER A 555 1.76 26.12 20.47
C SER A 555 2.45 24.97 19.72
N SER A 556 2.35 23.74 20.25
CA SER A 556 2.86 22.53 19.62
C SER A 556 2.08 22.09 18.38
N LEU A 557 0.85 22.59 18.19
CA LEU A 557 -0.08 22.16 17.15
C LEU A 557 0.49 22.41 15.74
N SER A 558 0.38 21.41 14.87
CA SER A 558 0.83 21.43 13.48
C SER A 558 -0.34 21.35 12.50
N ILE A 559 -1.43 20.68 12.86
CA ILE A 559 -2.62 20.54 12.03
C ILE A 559 -3.85 20.87 12.87
N LEU A 560 -4.65 21.81 12.39
CA LEU A 560 -5.98 22.08 12.88
C LEU A 560 -6.98 21.88 11.73
N THR A 561 -7.94 20.99 11.94
CA THR A 561 -8.98 20.70 10.96
C THR A 561 -10.35 20.74 11.62
N ILE A 562 -11.25 21.54 11.08
CA ILE A 562 -12.63 21.71 11.53
C ILE A 562 -13.52 21.65 10.30
N ILE A 563 -14.44 20.69 10.22
CA ILE A 563 -15.26 20.45 9.03
C ILE A 563 -16.73 20.32 9.44
N THR A 564 -17.62 21.10 8.81
CA THR A 564 -19.07 20.96 8.99
C THR A 564 -19.49 21.09 10.47
N CYS A 565 -18.98 22.10 11.19
CA CYS A 565 -19.39 22.38 12.57
C CYS A 565 -20.37 23.56 12.56
N SER A 566 -21.68 23.26 12.49
CA SER A 566 -22.71 24.25 12.13
C SER A 566 -22.91 25.39 13.15
N SER A 567 -22.56 25.18 14.43
CA SER A 567 -22.71 26.19 15.49
C SER A 567 -21.44 26.99 15.79
N LEU A 568 -20.32 26.73 15.10
CA LEU A 568 -19.04 27.38 15.44
C LEU A 568 -19.08 28.87 15.08
N GLU A 569 -19.01 29.73 16.09
CA GLU A 569 -19.12 31.18 15.96
C GLU A 569 -17.75 31.87 15.93
N ARG A 570 -16.77 31.35 16.69
CA ARG A 570 -15.43 31.97 16.79
C ARG A 570 -14.32 30.94 17.04
N LEU A 571 -13.14 31.25 16.54
CA LEU A 571 -11.88 30.60 16.91
C LEU A 571 -11.08 31.46 17.91
N PRO A 572 -10.22 30.86 18.73
CA PRO A 572 -9.25 31.60 19.54
C PRO A 572 -8.24 32.31 18.64
N ASP A 573 -7.56 33.33 19.17
CA ASP A 573 -6.42 33.94 18.46
C ASP A 573 -5.34 32.89 18.18
N LEU A 574 -5.08 32.65 16.90
CA LEU A 574 -4.13 31.64 16.43
C LEU A 574 -2.68 32.12 16.45
N SER A 575 -2.41 33.39 16.82
CA SER A 575 -1.08 34.00 16.73
C SER A 575 0.03 33.26 17.48
N ASN A 576 -0.32 32.46 18.49
CA ASN A 576 0.63 31.67 19.27
C ASN A 576 1.03 30.34 18.60
N LEU A 577 0.37 29.91 17.51
CA LEU A 577 0.54 28.61 16.88
C LEU A 577 1.66 28.61 15.82
N LYS A 578 2.89 28.93 16.25
CA LYS A 578 4.04 29.09 15.35
C LYS A 578 4.41 27.84 14.53
N ASN A 579 4.01 26.66 15.01
CA ASN A 579 4.26 25.37 14.35
C ASN A 579 3.11 24.92 13.42
N LEU A 580 2.01 25.68 13.34
CA LEU A 580 0.84 25.30 12.55
C LEU A 580 1.21 25.31 11.06
N SER A 581 1.21 24.14 10.45
CA SER A 581 1.52 23.94 9.04
C SER A 581 0.27 23.84 8.16
N ARG A 582 -0.86 23.42 8.74
CA ARG A 582 -2.13 23.27 8.04
C ARG A 582 -3.28 23.75 8.89
N LEU A 583 -4.08 24.65 8.33
CA LEU A 583 -5.33 25.15 8.89
C LEU A 583 -6.47 24.89 7.90
N GLU A 584 -7.35 23.96 8.24
CA GLU A 584 -8.56 23.69 7.46
C GLU A 584 -9.80 23.96 8.31
N VAL A 585 -10.61 24.93 7.91
CA VAL A 585 -11.89 25.27 8.55
C VAL A 585 -12.94 25.33 7.46
N LYS A 586 -13.75 24.28 7.34
CA LYS A 586 -14.66 24.07 6.22
C LYS A 586 -16.11 23.99 6.66
N TYR A 587 -17.01 24.56 5.86
CA TYR A 587 -18.46 24.46 6.02
C TYR A 587 -18.94 24.85 7.43
N CYS A 588 -18.43 25.96 7.98
CA CYS A 588 -18.81 26.50 9.28
C CYS A 588 -19.62 27.80 9.06
N PRO A 589 -20.96 27.72 8.92
CA PRO A 589 -21.81 28.81 8.42
C PRO A 589 -21.99 29.99 9.38
N LYS A 590 -21.55 29.89 10.64
CA LYS A 590 -21.59 30.99 11.62
C LYS A 590 -20.23 31.67 11.85
N LEU A 591 -19.15 31.12 11.30
CA LEU A 591 -17.82 31.64 11.49
C LEU A 591 -17.55 32.78 10.51
N SER A 592 -17.47 34.02 11.02
CA SER A 592 -17.32 35.23 10.20
C SER A 592 -15.90 35.82 10.21
N ASP A 593 -15.03 35.41 11.13
CA ASP A 593 -13.66 35.92 11.29
C ASP A 593 -12.70 34.84 11.82
N ILE A 594 -11.41 34.96 11.49
CA ILE A 594 -10.32 34.11 12.01
C ILE A 594 -9.12 35.00 12.36
N GLN A 595 -8.83 35.14 13.65
CA GLN A 595 -7.77 36.00 14.14
C GLN A 595 -6.40 35.32 14.17
N GLY A 596 -5.35 36.11 13.92
CA GLY A 596 -3.96 35.69 14.11
C GLY A 596 -3.32 34.93 12.94
N ILE A 597 -3.99 34.85 11.78
CA ILE A 597 -3.45 34.17 10.58
C ILE A 597 -2.08 34.72 10.20
N GLY A 598 -1.90 36.05 10.20
CA GLY A 598 -0.64 36.70 9.83
C GLY A 598 0.55 36.40 10.75
N ASN A 599 0.34 35.70 11.86
CA ASN A 599 1.38 35.32 12.83
C ASN A 599 1.74 33.82 12.77
N LEU A 600 1.41 33.13 11.68
CA LEU A 600 1.65 31.68 11.51
C LEU A 600 2.83 31.38 10.57
N PRO A 601 4.09 31.48 11.02
CA PRO A 601 5.25 31.40 10.15
C PRO A 601 5.47 30.03 9.48
N SER A 602 4.89 28.95 9.99
CA SER A 602 5.05 27.61 9.41
C SER A 602 3.90 27.20 8.48
N LEU A 603 2.90 28.05 8.28
CA LEU A 603 1.68 27.72 7.57
C LEU A 603 1.97 27.46 6.09
N LYS A 604 1.57 26.28 5.61
CA LYS A 604 1.72 25.84 4.20
C LYS A 604 0.38 25.77 3.49
N ASP A 605 -0.66 25.32 4.20
CA ASP A 605 -2.00 25.13 3.65
C ASP A 605 -3.03 25.88 4.50
N LEU A 606 -3.77 26.79 3.86
CA LEU A 606 -4.91 27.49 4.44
C LEU A 606 -6.17 27.22 3.61
N ASN A 607 -7.19 26.63 4.23
CA ASN A 607 -8.47 26.34 3.58
C ASN A 607 -9.63 26.76 4.47
N THR A 608 -10.43 27.73 4.01
CA THR A 608 -11.57 28.30 4.74
C THR A 608 -12.92 28.06 4.06
N ASN A 609 -12.99 27.07 3.17
CA ASN A 609 -14.12 26.83 2.26
C ASN A 609 -15.46 26.65 2.96
N GLY A 610 -16.50 27.36 2.56
CA GLY A 610 -17.84 27.23 3.16
C GLY A 610 -18.01 28.01 4.47
N CYS A 611 -17.13 28.96 4.77
CA CYS A 611 -17.25 29.86 5.92
C CYS A 611 -17.52 31.29 5.41
N PRO A 612 -18.58 31.99 5.90
CA PRO A 612 -18.95 33.33 5.45
C PRO A 612 -18.04 34.41 6.09
N LEU A 613 -16.72 34.25 5.89
CA LEU A 613 -15.73 35.19 6.40
C LEU A 613 -15.93 36.56 5.75
N THR A 614 -16.00 37.62 6.55
CA THR A 614 -16.12 39.00 6.04
C THR A 614 -14.76 39.64 5.75
N GLN A 615 -13.72 39.13 6.40
CA GLN A 615 -12.34 39.59 6.28
C GLN A 615 -11.36 38.43 6.48
N LEU A 616 -10.12 38.60 6.00
CA LEU A 616 -9.02 37.63 6.11
C LEU A 616 -7.73 38.35 6.45
N ASP A 617 -7.76 39.14 7.52
CA ASP A 617 -6.65 40.01 7.93
C ASP A 617 -5.37 39.21 8.24
N GLY A 618 -4.22 39.78 7.87
CA GLY A 618 -2.91 39.18 8.10
C GLY A 618 -2.37 38.34 6.95
N LEU A 619 -3.12 38.12 5.86
CA LEU A 619 -2.59 37.52 4.63
C LEU A 619 -1.49 38.37 3.97
N GLU A 620 -1.46 39.67 4.26
CA GLU A 620 -0.44 40.64 3.87
C GLU A 620 0.87 40.54 4.67
N SER A 621 0.94 39.64 5.65
CA SER A 621 2.10 39.47 6.53
C SER A 621 3.28 38.78 5.83
N GLU A 622 4.48 39.35 5.98
CA GLU A 622 5.73 38.73 5.52
C GLU A 622 6.07 37.42 6.25
N ARG A 623 5.41 37.15 7.39
CA ARG A 623 5.62 35.92 8.15
C ARG A 623 5.04 34.70 7.46
N LEU A 624 4.05 34.84 6.59
CA LEU A 624 3.40 33.75 5.84
C LEU A 624 4.24 33.25 4.63
N GLY A 625 5.55 33.41 4.69
CA GLY A 625 6.45 33.09 3.58
C GLY A 625 6.47 31.61 3.16
N TYR A 626 5.93 30.68 3.96
CA TYR A 626 5.88 29.25 3.62
C TYR A 626 4.53 28.81 3.03
N LEU A 627 3.55 29.71 2.90
CA LEU A 627 2.22 29.36 2.40
C LEU A 627 2.30 28.94 0.93
N THR A 628 1.89 27.71 0.63
CA THR A 628 1.90 27.10 -0.70
C THR A 628 0.51 26.96 -1.30
N ALA A 629 -0.53 26.83 -0.47
CA ALA A 629 -1.91 26.69 -0.93
C ALA A 629 -2.87 27.57 -0.11
N LEU A 630 -3.68 28.35 -0.80
CA LEU A 630 -4.74 29.18 -0.25
C LEU A 630 -6.07 28.85 -0.96
N SER A 631 -7.05 28.41 -0.18
CA SER A 631 -8.40 28.13 -0.66
C SER A 631 -9.42 28.88 0.16
N VAL A 632 -10.16 29.78 -0.49
CA VAL A 632 -11.20 30.61 0.12
C VAL A 632 -12.45 30.46 -0.73
N THR A 633 -13.38 29.59 -0.34
CA THR A 633 -14.63 29.42 -1.08
C THR A 633 -15.86 29.75 -0.24
N HIS A 634 -16.92 30.25 -0.88
CA HIS A 634 -18.17 30.69 -0.24
C HIS A 634 -17.94 31.72 0.90
N SER A 635 -17.02 32.67 0.68
CA SER A 635 -16.76 33.75 1.63
C SER A 635 -17.58 35.01 1.31
N GLU A 636 -17.76 35.87 2.32
CA GLU A 636 -18.42 37.17 2.21
C GLU A 636 -17.39 38.32 2.08
N VAL A 637 -16.13 38.00 1.76
CA VAL A 637 -15.04 38.97 1.62
C VAL A 637 -15.26 39.83 0.37
N GLU A 638 -15.28 41.15 0.55
CA GLU A 638 -15.36 42.11 -0.56
C GLU A 638 -14.01 42.31 -1.26
N ARG A 639 -12.92 42.38 -0.49
CA ARG A 639 -11.56 42.55 -1.00
C ARG A 639 -10.59 41.67 -0.23
N LEU A 640 -9.77 40.89 -0.93
CA LEU A 640 -8.66 40.19 -0.29
C LEU A 640 -7.52 41.17 0.03
N PRO A 641 -6.78 40.98 1.14
CA PRO A 641 -5.57 41.74 1.41
C PRO A 641 -4.52 41.61 0.30
N ASP A 642 -3.51 42.49 0.32
CA ASP A 642 -2.42 42.41 -0.65
C ASP A 642 -1.62 41.11 -0.45
N LEU A 643 -1.75 40.19 -1.42
CA LEU A 643 -1.10 38.88 -1.37
C LEU A 643 0.37 38.95 -1.80
N SER A 644 0.92 40.14 -2.11
CA SER A 644 2.26 40.29 -2.69
C SER A 644 3.40 39.69 -1.87
N LYS A 645 3.18 39.47 -0.57
CA LYS A 645 4.16 38.87 0.35
C LYS A 645 4.18 37.33 0.35
N LEU A 646 3.18 36.66 -0.24
CA LEU A 646 3.05 35.20 -0.24
C LEU A 646 3.91 34.51 -1.33
N LYS A 647 5.22 34.75 -1.32
CA LYS A 647 6.13 34.39 -2.44
C LYS A 647 6.19 32.91 -2.81
N ASN A 648 5.82 32.00 -1.91
CA ASN A 648 5.82 30.55 -2.14
C ASN A 648 4.45 30.00 -2.52
N LEU A 649 3.43 30.84 -2.70
CA LEU A 649 2.08 30.41 -3.04
C LEU A 649 2.08 29.77 -4.44
N LYS A 650 1.63 28.51 -4.51
CA LYS A 650 1.52 27.72 -5.74
C LYS A 650 0.10 27.58 -6.23
N SER A 651 -0.86 27.52 -5.31
CA SER A 651 -2.27 27.35 -5.63
C SER A 651 -3.12 28.38 -4.89
N LEU A 652 -3.95 29.11 -5.65
CA LEU A 652 -4.97 30.01 -5.14
C LEU A 652 -6.33 29.59 -5.72
N ILE A 653 -7.24 29.20 -4.83
CA ILE A 653 -8.62 28.84 -5.17
C ILE A 653 -9.56 29.82 -4.49
N VAL A 654 -10.35 30.54 -5.28
CA VAL A 654 -11.35 31.50 -4.80
C VAL A 654 -12.68 31.20 -5.49
N SER A 655 -13.59 30.49 -4.82
CA SER A 655 -14.84 30.05 -5.45
C SER A 655 -16.07 30.56 -4.68
N CYS A 656 -17.19 30.82 -5.33
CA CYS A 656 -18.47 31.24 -4.73
C CYS A 656 -18.37 32.46 -3.79
N SER A 657 -17.39 33.33 -3.99
CA SER A 657 -17.21 34.57 -3.22
C SER A 657 -17.92 35.72 -3.94
N ARG A 658 -19.25 35.79 -3.82
CA ARG A 658 -20.09 36.65 -4.67
C ARG A 658 -19.86 38.14 -4.49
N LYS A 659 -19.38 38.58 -3.31
CA LYS A 659 -19.09 39.99 -3.01
C LYS A 659 -17.69 40.44 -3.42
N LEU A 660 -16.83 39.51 -3.84
CA LEU A 660 -15.44 39.81 -4.12
C LEU A 660 -15.32 40.71 -5.36
N VAL A 661 -14.78 41.90 -5.18
CA VAL A 661 -14.58 42.89 -6.26
C VAL A 661 -13.12 43.02 -6.68
N GLU A 662 -12.16 42.65 -5.83
CA GLU A 662 -10.74 42.88 -6.10
C GLU A 662 -9.81 41.89 -5.37
N ILE A 663 -8.73 41.49 -6.06
CA ILE A 663 -7.58 40.76 -5.50
C ILE A 663 -6.30 41.50 -5.87
N ARG A 664 -5.45 41.85 -4.89
CA ARG A 664 -4.20 42.59 -5.10
C ARG A 664 -2.96 41.70 -4.92
N GLY A 665 -1.85 42.08 -5.58
CA GLY A 665 -0.53 41.50 -5.33
C GLY A 665 -0.16 40.25 -6.14
N LEU A 666 -1.09 39.68 -6.92
CA LEU A 666 -0.89 38.42 -7.67
C LEU A 666 0.27 38.47 -8.68
N SER A 667 0.50 39.62 -9.32
CA SER A 667 1.56 39.80 -10.31
C SER A 667 2.97 39.55 -9.75
N SER A 668 3.14 39.65 -8.43
CA SER A 668 4.41 39.44 -7.73
C SER A 668 4.61 38.01 -7.22
N LEU A 669 3.67 37.10 -7.49
CA LEU A 669 3.66 35.70 -7.04
C LEU A 669 4.26 34.78 -8.12
N HIS A 670 5.58 34.79 -8.27
CA HIS A 670 6.27 34.06 -9.33
C HIS A 670 6.18 32.54 -9.24
N ASN A 671 5.79 31.98 -8.09
CA ASN A 671 5.60 30.55 -7.89
C ASN A 671 4.14 30.10 -8.07
N LEU A 672 3.21 31.02 -8.38
CA LEU A 672 1.80 30.68 -8.54
C LEU A 672 1.59 29.91 -9.84
N GLU A 673 1.28 28.62 -9.70
CA GLU A 673 1.09 27.67 -10.81
C GLU A 673 -0.41 27.51 -11.14
N MET A 674 -1.30 27.65 -10.15
CA MET A 674 -2.75 27.45 -10.29
C MET A 674 -3.55 28.62 -9.69
N LEU A 675 -4.42 29.20 -10.51
CA LEU A 675 -5.45 30.15 -10.09
C LEU A 675 -6.82 29.65 -10.54
N ARG A 676 -7.71 29.41 -9.58
CA ARG A 676 -9.11 29.08 -9.85
C ARG A 676 -10.01 30.12 -9.23
N MET A 677 -10.89 30.70 -10.06
CA MET A 677 -11.91 31.64 -9.66
C MET A 677 -13.26 31.17 -10.19
N ASP A 678 -14.11 30.64 -9.31
CA ASP A 678 -15.44 30.17 -9.71
C ASP A 678 -16.53 31.00 -9.02
N SER A 679 -17.64 31.32 -9.68
CA SER A 679 -18.79 32.04 -9.11
C SER A 679 -18.42 33.34 -8.37
N CYS A 680 -17.42 34.10 -8.88
CA CYS A 680 -17.01 35.41 -8.37
C CYS A 680 -17.86 36.51 -9.02
N GLY A 681 -19.14 36.56 -8.65
CA GLY A 681 -20.17 37.32 -9.37
C GLY A 681 -20.00 38.85 -9.41
N SER A 682 -19.26 39.47 -8.48
CA SER A 682 -19.03 40.92 -8.45
C SER A 682 -17.69 41.36 -9.06
N LEU A 683 -16.91 40.42 -9.62
CA LEU A 683 -15.60 40.73 -10.19
C LEU A 683 -15.77 41.26 -11.61
N GLU A 684 -15.60 42.58 -11.79
CA GLU A 684 -15.71 43.21 -13.11
C GLU A 684 -14.47 43.02 -14.00
N ARG A 685 -13.28 42.95 -13.38
CA ARG A 685 -11.99 42.87 -14.07
C ARG A 685 -11.07 41.84 -13.43
N LEU A 686 -10.31 41.13 -14.26
CA LEU A 686 -9.32 40.16 -13.81
C LEU A 686 -8.13 40.89 -13.13
N PRO A 687 -7.61 40.39 -11.99
CA PRO A 687 -6.40 40.93 -11.39
C PRO A 687 -5.18 40.71 -12.28
N GLN A 688 -4.13 41.54 -12.10
CA GLN A 688 -2.87 41.35 -12.82
C GLN A 688 -2.21 40.02 -12.43
N LEU A 689 -2.11 39.11 -13.41
CA LEU A 689 -1.62 37.74 -13.20
C LEU A 689 -0.10 37.61 -13.33
N PRO A 690 0.53 36.65 -12.61
CA PRO A 690 1.95 36.36 -12.75
C PRO A 690 2.25 35.53 -14.01
N LYS A 691 3.38 35.80 -14.68
CA LYS A 691 3.76 35.17 -15.97
C LYS A 691 3.99 33.65 -15.93
N ASN A 692 4.25 33.08 -14.75
CA ASN A 692 4.54 31.66 -14.57
C ASN A 692 3.29 30.80 -14.35
N LEU A 693 2.09 31.39 -14.41
CA LEU A 693 0.84 30.68 -14.19
C LEU A 693 0.66 29.55 -15.23
N GLU A 694 0.38 28.34 -14.77
CA GLU A 694 0.16 27.17 -15.62
C GLU A 694 -1.32 26.83 -15.81
N ASN A 695 -2.16 27.11 -14.82
CA ASN A 695 -3.59 26.78 -14.86
C ASN A 695 -4.43 27.99 -14.43
N LEU A 696 -5.35 28.40 -15.31
CA LEU A 696 -6.32 29.46 -15.05
C LEU A 696 -7.75 28.94 -15.29
N CYS A 697 -8.55 28.86 -14.23
CA CYS A 697 -9.97 28.52 -14.30
C CYS A 697 -10.81 29.73 -13.90
N LEU A 698 -11.73 30.15 -14.77
CA LEU A 698 -12.66 31.25 -14.58
C LEU A 698 -14.08 30.75 -14.88
N ASN A 699 -14.80 30.30 -13.86
CA ASN A 699 -16.15 29.75 -14.05
C ASN A 699 -17.19 30.65 -13.40
N ASP A 700 -18.34 30.88 -14.04
CA ASP A 700 -19.49 31.57 -13.45
C ASP A 700 -19.17 32.99 -12.90
N CYS A 701 -18.18 33.67 -13.50
CA CYS A 701 -17.82 35.06 -13.18
C CYS A 701 -18.70 36.02 -14.00
N GLU A 702 -19.98 36.15 -13.65
CA GLU A 702 -21.00 36.76 -14.51
C GLU A 702 -20.74 38.23 -14.89
N GLN A 703 -20.15 39.04 -14.00
CA GLN A 703 -19.84 40.47 -14.26
C GLN A 703 -18.48 40.72 -14.92
N LEU A 704 -17.66 39.68 -15.11
CA LEU A 704 -16.32 39.82 -15.66
C LEU A 704 -16.42 40.22 -17.15
N SER A 705 -16.08 41.48 -17.44
CA SER A 705 -16.24 42.02 -18.79
C SER A 705 -14.98 41.88 -19.65
N GLU A 706 -13.81 41.80 -19.01
CA GLU A 706 -12.49 41.79 -19.66
C GLU A 706 -11.47 40.93 -18.88
N ILE A 707 -10.63 40.18 -19.61
CA ILE A 707 -9.53 39.35 -19.09
C ILE A 707 -8.16 39.80 -19.63
N GLU A 708 -7.87 41.10 -19.51
CA GLU A 708 -6.60 41.67 -19.99
C GLU A 708 -5.39 41.03 -19.30
N GLY A 709 -4.28 40.89 -20.04
CA GLY A 709 -3.03 40.30 -19.54
C GLY A 709 -2.92 38.77 -19.69
N VAL A 710 -4.02 38.05 -19.95
CA VAL A 710 -3.98 36.58 -20.19
C VAL A 710 -3.12 36.21 -21.40
N ALA A 711 -3.09 37.05 -22.44
CA ALA A 711 -2.27 36.83 -23.65
C ALA A 711 -0.75 36.79 -23.38
N GLU A 712 -0.28 37.33 -22.25
CA GLU A 712 1.15 37.37 -21.93
C GLU A 712 1.60 36.21 -21.01
N LEU A 713 0.72 35.23 -20.76
CA LEU A 713 0.96 34.07 -19.88
C LEU A 713 1.57 32.88 -20.64
N GLU A 714 2.77 33.03 -21.18
CA GLU A 714 3.43 32.00 -22.02
C GLU A 714 3.62 30.62 -21.34
N SER A 715 3.53 30.56 -20.00
CA SER A 715 3.60 29.30 -19.23
C SER A 715 2.26 28.55 -19.12
N LEU A 716 1.15 29.15 -19.55
CA LEU A 716 -0.19 28.61 -19.37
C LEU A 716 -0.38 27.32 -20.16
N LYS A 717 -0.77 26.25 -19.46
CA LYS A 717 -1.08 24.91 -20.00
C LYS A 717 -2.58 24.66 -20.09
N VAL A 718 -3.35 25.19 -19.13
CA VAL A 718 -4.80 25.04 -19.10
C VAL A 718 -5.48 26.38 -18.89
N LEU A 719 -6.42 26.69 -19.80
CA LEU A 719 -7.34 27.81 -19.68
C LEU A 719 -8.77 27.28 -19.70
N GLU A 720 -9.56 27.63 -18.69
CA GLU A 720 -10.96 27.27 -18.60
C GLU A 720 -11.79 28.53 -18.33
N ILE A 721 -12.78 28.77 -19.19
CA ILE A 721 -13.71 29.90 -19.09
C ILE A 721 -15.13 29.35 -19.27
N SER A 722 -15.91 29.25 -18.20
CA SER A 722 -17.29 28.75 -18.29
C SER A 722 -18.26 29.77 -17.72
N ARG A 723 -19.41 29.98 -18.36
CA ARG A 723 -20.52 30.83 -17.84
C ARG A 723 -20.14 32.28 -17.50
N CYS A 724 -19.09 32.83 -18.12
CA CYS A 724 -18.68 34.23 -17.96
C CYS A 724 -19.47 35.15 -18.91
N ARG A 725 -20.75 35.36 -18.61
CA ARG A 725 -21.73 35.96 -19.55
C ARG A 725 -21.42 37.39 -19.99
N SER A 726 -20.80 38.23 -19.16
CA SER A 726 -20.49 39.62 -19.54
C SER A 726 -19.23 39.76 -20.41
N LEU A 727 -18.46 38.69 -20.60
CA LEU A 727 -17.21 38.71 -21.35
C LEU A 727 -17.51 38.83 -22.85
N ARG A 728 -17.10 39.96 -23.46
CA ARG A 728 -17.44 40.27 -24.87
C ARG A 728 -16.37 39.88 -25.88
N LYS A 729 -15.12 39.77 -25.44
CA LYS A 729 -13.95 39.49 -26.29
C LYS A 729 -12.90 38.72 -25.52
N LEU A 730 -12.17 37.86 -26.21
CA LEU A 730 -10.95 37.23 -25.71
C LEU A 730 -9.73 37.98 -26.24
N PRO A 731 -8.61 38.01 -25.48
CA PRO A 731 -7.36 38.53 -25.99
C PRO A 731 -6.76 37.56 -27.03
N ASN A 732 -5.81 38.04 -27.84
CA ASN A 732 -5.13 37.17 -28.80
C ASN A 732 -4.27 36.13 -28.07
N LEU A 733 -4.59 34.85 -28.27
CA LEU A 733 -3.98 33.73 -27.57
C LEU A 733 -2.71 33.22 -28.24
N SER A 734 -2.28 33.75 -29.39
CA SER A 734 -1.17 33.20 -30.20
C SER A 734 0.16 33.03 -29.46
N LYS A 735 0.40 33.81 -28.41
CA LYS A 735 1.60 33.70 -27.56
C LYS A 735 1.58 32.51 -26.59
N LEU A 736 0.43 31.88 -26.35
CA LEU A 736 0.25 30.80 -25.37
C LEU A 736 0.69 29.43 -25.93
N GLN A 737 1.91 29.35 -26.43
CA GLN A 737 2.41 28.17 -27.14
C GLN A 737 2.53 26.91 -26.25
N ARG A 738 2.43 27.03 -24.93
CA ARG A 738 2.39 25.88 -23.99
C ARG A 738 0.97 25.41 -23.65
N LEU A 739 -0.07 26.04 -24.20
CA LEU A 739 -1.46 25.70 -23.91
C LEU A 739 -1.81 24.32 -24.49
N GLU A 740 -2.12 23.38 -23.60
CA GLU A 740 -2.48 22.01 -23.94
C GLU A 740 -4.00 21.78 -23.89
N GLY A 741 -4.71 22.49 -23.00
CA GLY A 741 -6.15 22.39 -22.82
C GLY A 741 -6.81 23.76 -22.80
N PHE A 742 -7.82 23.94 -23.65
CA PHE A 742 -8.68 25.12 -23.63
C PHE A 742 -10.16 24.72 -23.56
N ARG A 743 -10.86 25.20 -22.54
CA ARG A 743 -12.30 25.02 -22.38
C ARG A 743 -13.00 26.37 -22.36
N ILE A 744 -14.02 26.52 -23.20
CA ILE A 744 -14.93 27.65 -23.20
C ILE A 744 -16.38 27.14 -23.24
N GLU A 745 -17.16 27.43 -22.20
CA GLU A 745 -18.53 26.92 -22.09
C GLU A 745 -19.52 28.05 -21.76
N GLU A 746 -20.73 27.97 -22.32
CA GLU A 746 -21.85 28.88 -22.05
C GLU A 746 -21.47 30.38 -22.07
N SER A 747 -20.59 30.77 -23.00
CA SER A 747 -20.07 32.14 -23.13
C SER A 747 -20.67 32.84 -24.36
N GLU A 748 -21.93 33.26 -24.24
CA GLU A 748 -22.79 33.65 -25.38
C GLU A 748 -22.33 34.87 -26.17
N ASN A 749 -21.55 35.78 -25.57
CA ASN A 749 -21.14 37.05 -26.16
C ASN A 749 -19.79 36.98 -26.90
N ILE A 750 -19.10 35.84 -26.87
CA ILE A 750 -17.79 35.67 -27.51
C ILE A 750 -17.98 35.17 -28.94
N MET A 751 -17.58 36.00 -29.90
CA MET A 751 -17.78 35.74 -31.34
C MET A 751 -16.60 35.00 -32.00
N GLU A 752 -15.38 35.18 -31.48
CA GLU A 752 -14.15 34.61 -32.01
C GLU A 752 -13.13 34.37 -30.89
N ILE A 753 -12.17 33.47 -31.13
CA ILE A 753 -11.00 33.25 -30.27
C ILE A 753 -9.76 33.60 -31.11
N PRO A 754 -9.25 34.83 -31.04
CA PRO A 754 -8.13 35.25 -31.88
C PRO A 754 -6.84 34.47 -31.53
N GLY A 755 -6.12 34.00 -32.55
CA GLY A 755 -4.82 33.31 -32.40
C GLY A 755 -4.90 31.85 -31.97
N LEU A 756 -6.09 31.23 -31.98
CA LEU A 756 -6.30 29.82 -31.65
C LEU A 756 -5.60 28.89 -32.67
N GLU A 757 -5.65 29.26 -33.95
CA GLU A 757 -5.02 28.58 -35.08
C GLU A 757 -3.48 28.64 -35.06
N GLU A 758 -2.89 29.44 -34.16
CA GLU A 758 -1.45 29.54 -33.96
C GLU A 758 -0.94 28.62 -32.83
N LEU A 759 -1.83 27.98 -32.06
CA LEU A 759 -1.47 27.14 -30.91
C LEU A 759 -1.06 25.73 -31.33
N SER A 760 0.24 25.46 -31.34
CA SER A 760 0.80 24.18 -31.84
C SER A 760 0.72 23.01 -30.85
N ASN A 761 0.68 23.28 -29.54
CA ASN A 761 0.63 22.27 -28.48
C ASN A 761 -0.78 21.97 -27.94
N LEU A 762 -1.83 22.57 -28.54
CA LEU A 762 -3.20 22.36 -28.09
C LEU A 762 -3.63 20.91 -28.37
N ARG A 763 -3.97 20.18 -27.31
CA ARG A 763 -4.39 18.76 -27.35
C ARG A 763 -5.88 18.59 -27.11
N ARG A 764 -6.50 19.48 -26.33
CA ARG A 764 -7.93 19.41 -25.97
C ARG A 764 -8.58 20.77 -26.13
N LEU A 765 -9.66 20.82 -26.92
CA LEU A 765 -10.53 21.98 -27.06
C LEU A 765 -11.96 21.58 -26.72
N SER A 766 -12.58 22.24 -25.74
CA SER A 766 -13.93 21.95 -25.27
C SER A 766 -14.81 23.19 -25.42
N ILE A 767 -15.87 23.11 -26.22
CA ILE A 767 -16.74 24.23 -26.58
C ILE A 767 -18.20 23.82 -26.49
N PHE A 768 -18.89 24.19 -25.41
CA PHE A 768 -20.31 23.88 -25.23
C PHE A 768 -21.12 25.16 -25.04
N GLY A 769 -22.37 25.19 -25.52
CA GLY A 769 -23.32 26.28 -25.27
C GLY A 769 -22.90 27.68 -25.76
N SER A 770 -21.92 27.78 -26.66
CA SER A 770 -21.36 29.06 -27.17
C SER A 770 -21.75 29.29 -28.63
N LYS A 771 -23.06 29.48 -28.89
CA LYS A 771 -23.66 29.42 -30.23
C LYS A 771 -23.19 30.48 -31.22
N ALA A 772 -22.71 31.63 -30.73
CA ALA A 772 -22.27 32.74 -31.57
C ALA A 772 -20.78 32.65 -31.97
N LEU A 773 -20.04 31.71 -31.37
CA LEU A 773 -18.61 31.55 -31.56
C LEU A 773 -18.30 30.89 -32.91
N LYS A 774 -17.45 31.54 -33.71
CA LYS A 774 -16.89 30.98 -34.94
C LYS A 774 -15.46 30.49 -34.68
N LEU A 775 -15.18 29.24 -35.05
CA LEU A 775 -13.84 28.68 -34.97
C LEU A 775 -13.05 28.94 -36.26
N PRO A 776 -11.74 29.24 -36.16
CA PRO A 776 -10.84 29.26 -37.31
C PRO A 776 -10.58 27.83 -37.83
N ASP A 777 -9.86 27.71 -38.94
CA ASP A 777 -9.39 26.41 -39.44
C ASP A 777 -8.33 25.82 -38.49
N LEU A 778 -8.64 24.65 -37.91
CA LEU A 778 -7.80 23.94 -36.94
C LEU A 778 -7.25 22.62 -37.49
N SER A 779 -7.33 22.38 -38.80
CA SER A 779 -6.87 21.14 -39.46
C SER A 779 -5.40 20.80 -39.15
N LYS A 780 -4.56 21.82 -38.99
CA LYS A 780 -3.15 21.68 -38.58
C LYS A 780 -3.00 21.19 -37.13
N GLN A 781 -3.87 21.59 -36.23
CA GLN A 781 -3.87 21.13 -34.83
C GLN A 781 -4.47 19.74 -34.70
N GLU A 782 -5.53 19.42 -35.44
CA GLU A 782 -6.14 18.08 -35.49
C GLU A 782 -5.15 17.03 -35.97
N SER A 783 -4.37 17.33 -37.02
CA SER A 783 -3.26 16.47 -37.47
C SER A 783 -2.13 16.31 -36.44
N ASN A 784 -2.00 17.24 -35.49
CA ASN A 784 -1.11 17.14 -34.34
C ASN A 784 -1.79 16.49 -33.11
N GLY A 785 -2.96 15.87 -33.26
CA GLY A 785 -3.65 15.14 -32.18
C GLY A 785 -4.54 16.00 -31.28
N LEU A 786 -5.05 17.14 -31.76
CA LEU A 786 -6.10 17.91 -31.08
C LEU A 786 -7.43 17.13 -31.10
N HIS A 787 -8.05 16.99 -29.92
CA HIS A 787 -9.42 16.52 -29.77
C HIS A 787 -10.37 17.70 -29.49
N ILE A 788 -11.41 17.84 -30.32
CA ILE A 788 -12.43 18.89 -30.19
C ILE A 788 -13.73 18.26 -29.66
N TYR A 789 -14.21 18.78 -28.54
CA TYR A 789 -15.49 18.43 -27.92
C TYR A 789 -16.44 19.61 -28.07
N ASN A 790 -17.61 19.40 -28.67
CA ASN A 790 -18.60 20.46 -28.86
C ASN A 790 -20.06 19.96 -28.79
N ASP A 791 -21.03 20.88 -28.84
CA ASP A 791 -22.47 20.55 -28.79
C ASP A 791 -22.90 19.48 -29.83
N SER A 792 -22.21 19.36 -30.97
CA SER A 792 -22.46 18.31 -31.98
C SER A 792 -21.89 16.93 -31.65
N THR A 793 -20.89 16.84 -30.76
CA THR A 793 -20.34 15.56 -30.26
C THR A 793 -21.19 14.89 -29.16
N LEU A 794 -22.16 15.61 -28.57
CA LEU A 794 -23.10 15.09 -27.55
C LEU A 794 -24.31 14.34 -28.14
N VAL A 795 -24.53 14.39 -29.46
CA VAL A 795 -25.68 13.76 -30.13
C VAL A 795 -25.42 12.26 -30.44
N GLY A 796 -24.33 11.69 -29.93
CA GLY A 796 -23.88 10.33 -30.22
C GLY A 796 -23.43 9.51 -29.01
N PHE A 797 -24.10 9.65 -27.86
CA PHE A 797 -24.01 8.72 -26.73
C PHE A 797 -25.40 8.34 -26.22
#